data_AF-A0A7K1T4I6-F1
#
_entry.id   AF-A0A7K1T4I6-F1
#
_cell.length_a   1.000
_cell.length_b   1.000
_cell.length_c   1.000
_cell.angle_alpha   90.00
_cell.angle_beta   90.00
_cell.angle_gamma   90.00
#
_symmetry.space_group_name_H-M   'P 1'
#
loop_
_entity.id
_entity.type
_entity.pdbx_description
1 polymer ?
#
loop_
_entity_poly.entity_id
_entity_poly.type
_entity_poly.pdbx_seq_one_letter_code
_entity_poly.pdbx_strand_id
1 'polypeptide(L)'
;MTAQFSIREADPQIVARLAHDLGLPRFIATTLVARGITTVRAAKRFLNPSLDRDWRNPLEIPGLAEVADGLINAIREKKRIVVFGDFDLDGISATTVLTRGLRALGACAFPFIPRRFEEGYGITAAAFERARALEPDVIVTVDCGIACKSEVADILKAGVEVYITDHHEAADLVPEGVPVADPKMADDCPSAILAGVGVALKLVQVLGSRLGFPHLWRSYTDFATLGTVADLMPMRDENRALVADGLTRMNTNPRPCIAALLATTGQAGKPLSATNLSFSLIPRLNAAGRMGNADLALDLLMCDNYGECCAMAEALEDVNNQRRAIEAELSDIAKEQAGRIYHGQRALVVAGEGWHEGVKGIVASRLVNTYGVPALLFTIDGDEARGSGRSVGNVNLFEAVESISYLTKRFGGHGAAVGVTIPTKNLKAFAQRLDAYMQKLPEAAFHPLTEVDALVSLDELTLESVALVERLAPFGQENPQPTFLARNVTLVNTRAVGQTKDHFACTLTNGRASVAGIMFHCAAIDALLVNDAVVDAAFTVQIDEWRGRRSVKAMLETVAPARSCCALEACLDPDAVSFTADLFAEAEGEPDLAAADEAPEPALPDLAPRRAQWEETARRDPNGLEAAIVKAIIGDRPLHPAQREILDRLRAGKSTFAVMATGRGKSLCFQTYAAFRALTDHAVSLFIYPLRALIADQVFHLRASLERFGIVSAVITGESTPEERAAVYAGLADGSLDIVLTTPEYLMFHTDELAASGRVGFVVVDEAHHIGQAKAGQRVAYTQLDRALTRLGDPVVLAVTATANDAVADDIDAVLPIQDSVIDETARDNLYLDDQRNIPHREDYLASLVATGEKTVIYVNSREHSVALARMLRRRVPQLACMIGFYNAGLSRDERKRIEELFRRDDLKVLVATSAFGEGVDIPNIRHVVLYHLPFSDVEFNQMSGRAGRDGKPAWVHLLYGRGDASINERILADATPDHDVMAQVYRKLRSLQRNTPDDYFCVADADLAEAASDAFRAVSPTSAACGLAVFRELGLIETRTVYEGGRPHLWVRVREGASKVELTDSVRYREGIDERTLFGGFCRWALGTDGPTLTVRLSHPIMPKNRPGQGH
;
A
#
# COMPACT_ATOMS: atom_id res chain seq x y z
N MET A 1 21.09 -1.04 3.94
CA MET A 1 21.27 -0.66 2.53
C MET A 1 19.96 -0.12 2.00
N THR A 2 19.95 0.98 1.24
CA THR A 2 18.74 1.49 0.57
C THR A 2 18.47 0.63 -0.65
N ALA A 3 17.49 -0.25 -0.55
CA ALA A 3 17.03 -1.06 -1.66
C ALA A 3 16.55 -0.17 -2.81
N GLN A 4 16.93 -0.54 -4.04
CA GLN A 4 16.39 0.07 -5.26
C GLN A 4 15.49 -0.97 -5.92
N PHE A 5 14.25 -0.56 -6.20
CA PHE A 5 13.28 -1.38 -6.93
C PHE A 5 13.22 -0.92 -8.38
N SER A 6 13.34 -1.86 -9.32
CA SER A 6 13.04 -1.65 -10.73
C SER A 6 11.77 -2.40 -11.07
N ILE A 7 10.67 -1.68 -11.29
CA ILE A 7 9.39 -2.30 -11.63
C ILE A 7 9.33 -2.44 -13.15
N ARG A 8 9.13 -3.67 -13.62
CA ARG A 8 8.98 -3.95 -15.06
C ARG A 8 7.71 -3.29 -15.58
N GLU A 9 7.80 -2.67 -16.75
CA GLU A 9 6.65 -2.04 -17.40
C GLU A 9 5.68 -3.11 -17.95
N ALA A 10 4.38 -2.86 -17.78
CA ALA A 10 3.33 -3.70 -18.32
C ALA A 10 2.17 -2.83 -18.80
N ASP A 11 1.77 -3.00 -20.06
CA ASP A 11 0.64 -2.27 -20.65
C ASP A 11 -0.67 -2.61 -19.92
N PRO A 12 -1.32 -1.64 -19.25
CA PRO A 12 -2.53 -1.89 -18.47
C PRO A 12 -3.71 -2.46 -19.28
N GLN A 13 -3.82 -2.14 -20.56
CA GLN A 13 -4.89 -2.63 -21.43
C GLN A 13 -4.68 -4.12 -21.76
N ILE A 14 -3.42 -4.51 -22.03
CA ILE A 14 -3.07 -5.90 -22.28
C ILE A 14 -3.26 -6.72 -21.00
N VAL A 15 -2.85 -6.19 -19.85
CA VAL A 15 -3.07 -6.83 -18.54
C VAL A 15 -4.55 -7.08 -18.29
N ALA A 16 -5.41 -6.07 -18.48
CA ALA A 16 -6.85 -6.21 -18.29
C ALA A 16 -7.46 -7.29 -19.21
N ARG A 17 -7.03 -7.33 -20.48
CA ARG A 17 -7.47 -8.34 -21.44
C ARG A 17 -7.03 -9.75 -21.05
N LEU A 18 -5.75 -9.96 -20.69
CA LEU A 18 -5.26 -11.27 -20.28
C LEU A 18 -5.93 -11.75 -18.99
N ALA A 19 -6.12 -10.86 -18.01
CA ALA A 19 -6.81 -11.17 -16.76
C ALA A 19 -8.24 -11.66 -17.02
N HIS A 20 -8.99 -10.94 -17.86
CA HIS A 20 -10.36 -11.29 -18.23
C HIS A 20 -10.43 -12.59 -19.05
N ASP A 21 -9.73 -12.68 -20.18
CA ASP A 21 -9.88 -13.78 -21.14
C ASP A 21 -9.32 -15.12 -20.64
N LEU A 22 -8.44 -15.09 -19.62
CA LEU A 22 -7.82 -16.29 -19.04
C LEU A 22 -8.27 -16.57 -17.60
N GLY A 23 -9.10 -15.71 -17.01
CA GLY A 23 -9.51 -15.82 -15.61
C GLY A 23 -8.33 -15.78 -14.64
N LEU A 24 -7.36 -14.89 -14.89
CA LEU A 24 -6.15 -14.75 -14.06
C LEU A 24 -6.26 -13.55 -13.12
N PRO A 25 -5.74 -13.65 -11.87
CA PRO A 25 -5.52 -12.50 -11.02
C PRO A 25 -4.70 -11.42 -11.73
N ARG A 26 -4.98 -10.15 -11.44
CA ARG A 26 -4.35 -9.01 -12.10
C ARG A 26 -2.82 -9.07 -12.00
N PHE A 27 -2.28 -9.33 -10.81
CA PHE A 27 -0.83 -9.41 -10.61
C PHE A 27 -0.15 -10.52 -11.46
N ILE A 28 -0.82 -11.65 -11.70
CA ILE A 28 -0.30 -12.73 -12.57
C ILE A 28 -0.34 -12.30 -14.04
N ALA A 29 -1.42 -11.65 -14.48
CA ALA A 29 -1.51 -11.09 -15.82
C ALA A 29 -0.44 -10.01 -16.05
N THR A 30 -0.20 -9.14 -15.06
CA THR A 30 0.90 -8.17 -15.06
C THR A 30 2.25 -8.84 -15.21
N THR A 31 2.54 -9.89 -14.43
CA THR A 31 3.79 -10.66 -14.57
C THR A 31 4.00 -11.22 -15.97
N LEU A 32 2.95 -11.75 -16.61
CA LEU A 32 3.05 -12.25 -17.98
C LEU A 32 3.42 -11.12 -18.97
N VAL A 33 2.73 -9.99 -18.90
CA VAL A 33 2.99 -8.83 -19.78
C VAL A 33 4.38 -8.25 -19.53
N ALA A 34 4.77 -8.09 -18.26
CA ALA A 34 6.10 -7.64 -17.84
C ALA A 34 7.23 -8.55 -18.33
N ARG A 35 6.93 -9.84 -18.58
CA ARG A 35 7.85 -10.82 -19.17
C ARG A 35 7.71 -10.93 -20.70
N GLY A 36 7.05 -9.97 -21.35
CA GLY A 36 6.90 -9.90 -22.80
C GLY A 36 5.77 -10.79 -23.39
N ILE A 37 4.96 -11.43 -22.54
CA ILE A 37 3.86 -12.30 -22.97
C ILE A 37 2.59 -11.46 -23.11
N THR A 38 2.41 -10.87 -24.30
CA THR A 38 1.40 -9.83 -24.55
C THR A 38 0.12 -10.33 -25.25
N THR A 39 0.04 -11.60 -25.63
CA THR A 39 -1.13 -12.16 -26.35
C THR A 39 -1.73 -13.35 -25.63
N VAL A 40 -3.05 -13.50 -25.74
CA VAL A 40 -3.79 -14.66 -25.18
C VAL A 40 -3.22 -15.99 -25.67
N ARG A 41 -2.80 -16.06 -26.95
CA ARG A 41 -2.18 -17.27 -27.53
C ARG A 41 -0.82 -17.56 -26.88
N ALA A 42 0.04 -16.56 -26.73
CA ALA A 42 1.35 -16.71 -26.10
C ALA A 42 1.21 -17.11 -24.62
N ALA A 43 0.28 -16.48 -23.89
CA ALA A 43 -0.01 -16.82 -22.50
C ALA A 43 -0.53 -18.25 -22.34
N LYS A 44 -1.49 -18.69 -23.17
CA LYS A 44 -1.97 -20.09 -23.17
C LYS A 44 -0.85 -21.08 -23.46
N ARG A 45 0.07 -20.76 -24.38
CA ARG A 45 1.23 -21.60 -24.69
C ARG A 45 2.17 -21.70 -23.48
N PHE A 46 2.52 -20.57 -22.89
CA PHE A 46 3.44 -20.48 -21.74
C PHE A 46 2.91 -21.20 -20.49
N LEU A 47 1.63 -21.01 -20.16
CA LEU A 47 0.96 -21.60 -19.00
C LEU A 47 0.67 -23.11 -19.14
N ASN A 48 0.79 -23.65 -20.36
CA ASN A 48 0.56 -25.07 -20.63
C ASN A 48 1.71 -25.62 -21.48
N PRO A 49 2.92 -25.80 -20.90
CA PRO A 49 4.05 -26.40 -21.59
C PRO A 49 3.70 -27.82 -22.04
N SER A 50 4.13 -28.22 -23.24
CA SER A 50 3.79 -29.52 -23.81
C SER A 50 4.93 -30.05 -24.66
N LEU A 51 5.46 -31.23 -24.32
CA LEU A 51 6.48 -31.89 -25.13
C LEU A 51 5.98 -32.16 -26.56
N ASP A 52 4.71 -32.52 -26.76
CA ASP A 52 4.17 -32.82 -28.09
C ASP A 52 4.19 -31.60 -29.02
N ARG A 53 4.01 -30.40 -28.46
CA ARG A 53 3.94 -29.15 -29.21
C ARG A 53 5.30 -28.45 -29.30
N ASP A 54 6.04 -28.42 -28.20
CA ASP A 54 7.20 -27.54 -28.06
C ASP A 54 8.53 -28.23 -28.35
N TRP A 55 8.60 -29.58 -28.28
CA TRP A 55 9.82 -30.34 -28.63
C TRP A 55 10.09 -30.30 -30.14
N ARG A 56 11.23 -29.72 -30.54
CA ARG A 56 11.60 -29.48 -31.94
C ARG A 56 12.11 -30.73 -32.66
N ASN A 57 12.26 -30.62 -33.98
CA ASN A 57 12.81 -31.69 -34.77
C ASN A 57 14.30 -31.90 -34.43
N PRO A 58 14.73 -33.09 -33.97
CA PRO A 58 16.14 -33.35 -33.65
C PRO A 58 17.08 -33.14 -34.84
N LEU A 59 16.61 -33.33 -36.08
CA LEU A 59 17.45 -33.20 -37.28
C LEU A 59 17.76 -31.75 -37.66
N GLU A 60 17.25 -30.77 -36.90
CA GLU A 60 17.66 -29.37 -37.01
C GLU A 60 19.04 -29.13 -36.33
N ILE A 61 19.47 -30.03 -35.44
CA ILE A 61 20.80 -29.96 -34.82
C ILE A 61 21.85 -30.40 -35.87
N PRO A 62 22.82 -29.52 -36.23
CA PRO A 62 23.87 -29.87 -37.18
C PRO A 62 24.61 -31.14 -36.77
N GLY A 63 24.90 -32.04 -37.71
CA GLY A 63 25.69 -33.25 -37.46
C GLY A 63 24.98 -34.39 -36.71
N LEU A 64 23.78 -34.16 -36.15
CA LEU A 64 23.08 -35.18 -35.37
C LEU A 64 22.63 -36.38 -36.21
N ALA A 65 22.29 -36.14 -37.48
CA ALA A 65 21.91 -37.20 -38.42
C ALA A 65 23.07 -38.16 -38.70
N GLU A 66 24.26 -37.60 -38.90
CA GLU A 66 25.52 -38.28 -39.19
C GLU A 66 26.01 -39.09 -37.98
N VAL A 67 25.98 -38.50 -36.78
CA VAL A 67 26.26 -39.21 -35.53
C VAL A 67 25.30 -40.39 -35.36
N ALA A 68 24.00 -40.19 -35.60
CA ALA A 68 23.01 -41.26 -35.48
C ALA A 68 23.24 -42.38 -36.51
N ASP A 69 23.59 -42.06 -37.75
CA ASP A 69 23.89 -43.07 -38.78
C ASP A 69 25.13 -43.89 -38.44
N GLY A 70 26.20 -43.23 -37.96
CA GLY A 70 27.40 -43.91 -37.48
C GLY A 70 27.11 -44.89 -36.34
N LEU A 71 26.34 -44.46 -35.34
CA LEU A 71 25.94 -45.31 -34.22
C LEU A 71 25.01 -46.46 -34.66
N ILE A 72 24.10 -46.25 -35.60
CA ILE A 72 23.26 -47.34 -36.14
C ILE A 72 24.13 -48.42 -36.81
N ASN A 73 25.15 -48.03 -37.55
CA ASN A 73 26.10 -48.97 -38.15
C ASN A 73 26.87 -49.73 -37.06
N ALA A 74 27.37 -49.02 -36.04
CA ALA A 74 28.03 -49.63 -34.89
C ALA A 74 27.15 -50.66 -34.15
N ILE A 75 25.85 -50.35 -33.97
CA ILE A 75 24.88 -51.27 -33.38
C ILE A 75 24.71 -52.53 -34.25
N ARG A 76 24.56 -52.37 -35.57
CA ARG A 76 24.40 -53.50 -36.51
C ARG A 76 25.62 -54.40 -36.56
N GLU A 77 26.81 -53.81 -36.50
CA GLU A 77 28.10 -54.51 -36.49
C GLU A 77 28.45 -55.07 -35.10
N LYS A 78 27.63 -54.80 -34.07
CA LYS A 78 27.85 -55.20 -32.67
C LYS A 78 29.18 -54.69 -32.10
N LYS A 79 29.60 -53.50 -32.54
CA LYS A 79 30.76 -52.78 -32.01
C LYS A 79 30.60 -52.47 -30.52
N ARG A 80 31.72 -52.41 -29.81
CA ARG A 80 31.83 -51.95 -28.43
C ARG A 80 31.81 -50.43 -28.41
N ILE A 81 30.72 -49.85 -27.91
CA ILE A 81 30.50 -48.41 -27.87
C ILE A 81 30.77 -47.90 -26.46
N VAL A 82 31.73 -47.01 -26.31
CA VAL A 82 31.95 -46.27 -25.05
C VAL A 82 31.23 -44.93 -25.15
N VAL A 83 30.32 -44.68 -24.21
CA VAL A 83 29.64 -43.39 -24.04
C VAL A 83 30.45 -42.57 -23.04
N PHE A 84 31.14 -41.54 -23.53
CA PHE A 84 32.07 -40.73 -22.77
C PHE A 84 31.39 -39.41 -22.34
N GLY A 85 31.15 -39.22 -21.05
CA GLY A 85 30.52 -38.02 -20.50
C GLY A 85 31.46 -37.07 -19.78
N ASP A 86 30.90 -36.03 -19.16
CA ASP A 86 31.56 -35.21 -18.15
C ASP A 86 31.19 -35.62 -16.70
N PHE A 87 31.98 -35.17 -15.72
CA PHE A 87 31.86 -35.50 -14.30
C PHE A 87 30.82 -34.69 -13.52
N ASP A 88 30.16 -33.72 -14.14
CA ASP A 88 29.02 -33.04 -13.51
C ASP A 88 27.69 -33.76 -13.81
N LEU A 89 26.60 -33.27 -13.21
CA LEU A 89 25.32 -33.94 -13.34
C LEU A 89 24.73 -33.88 -14.77
N ASP A 90 25.07 -32.90 -15.61
CA ASP A 90 24.61 -32.92 -16.99
C ASP A 90 25.28 -34.07 -17.74
N GLY A 91 26.62 -34.14 -17.70
CA GLY A 91 27.39 -35.20 -18.32
C GLY A 91 27.06 -36.60 -17.80
N ILE A 92 26.85 -36.75 -16.49
CA ILE A 92 26.43 -38.03 -15.87
C ILE A 92 25.02 -38.41 -16.34
N SER A 93 24.09 -37.44 -16.40
CA SER A 93 22.72 -37.69 -16.88
C SER A 93 22.69 -38.00 -18.37
N ALA A 94 23.46 -37.28 -19.18
CA ALA A 94 23.63 -37.50 -20.62
C ALA A 94 24.20 -38.89 -20.91
N THR A 95 25.23 -39.29 -20.15
CA THR A 95 25.82 -40.63 -20.23
C THR A 95 24.80 -41.70 -19.89
N THR A 96 24.01 -41.48 -18.83
CA THR A 96 22.93 -42.38 -18.42
C THR A 96 21.88 -42.52 -19.53
N VAL A 97 21.39 -41.40 -20.07
CA VAL A 97 20.36 -41.37 -21.12
C VAL A 97 20.83 -42.11 -22.37
N LEU A 98 22.01 -41.77 -22.90
CA LEU A 98 22.50 -42.37 -24.13
C LEU A 98 22.86 -43.84 -23.93
N THR A 99 23.53 -44.20 -22.84
CA THR A 99 23.89 -45.61 -22.55
C THR A 99 22.64 -46.48 -22.42
N ARG A 100 21.64 -46.04 -21.66
CA ARG A 100 20.39 -46.81 -21.49
C ARG A 100 19.60 -46.88 -22.78
N GLY A 101 19.56 -45.80 -23.56
CA GLY A 101 18.93 -45.77 -24.88
C GLY A 101 19.59 -46.74 -25.87
N LEU A 102 20.92 -46.71 -25.98
CA LEU A 102 21.69 -47.62 -26.83
C LEU A 102 21.50 -49.09 -26.42
N ARG A 103 21.53 -49.40 -25.11
CA ARG A 103 21.28 -50.76 -24.61
C ARG A 103 19.86 -51.24 -24.93
N ALA A 104 18.85 -50.37 -24.79
CA ALA A 104 17.47 -50.68 -25.15
C ALA A 104 17.31 -50.96 -26.65
N LEU A 105 18.19 -50.41 -27.49
CA LEU A 105 18.26 -50.64 -28.93
C LEU A 105 19.18 -51.82 -29.33
N GLY A 106 19.72 -52.57 -28.35
CA GLY A 106 20.52 -53.77 -28.58
C GLY A 106 22.03 -53.54 -28.73
N ALA A 107 22.53 -52.34 -28.42
CA ALA A 107 23.96 -52.02 -28.50
C ALA A 107 24.78 -52.63 -27.35
N CYS A 108 26.06 -52.89 -27.61
CA CYS A 108 27.07 -53.17 -26.59
C CYS A 108 27.67 -51.85 -26.06
N ALA A 109 26.91 -51.14 -25.22
CA ALA A 109 27.29 -49.80 -24.74
C ALA A 109 27.81 -49.79 -23.29
N PHE A 110 28.91 -49.09 -23.05
CA PHE A 110 29.57 -48.92 -21.75
C PHE A 110 29.66 -47.42 -21.39
N PRO A 111 29.16 -47.01 -20.22
CA PRO A 111 29.29 -45.63 -19.79
C PRO A 111 30.72 -45.37 -19.26
N PHE A 112 31.22 -44.14 -19.43
CA PHE A 112 32.53 -43.73 -18.96
C PHE A 112 32.52 -42.24 -18.57
N ILE A 113 32.97 -41.94 -17.35
CA ILE A 113 33.13 -40.56 -16.85
C ILE A 113 34.61 -40.31 -16.51
N PRO A 114 35.23 -39.20 -16.92
CA PRO A 114 36.60 -38.84 -16.59
C PRO A 114 36.76 -38.47 -15.10
N ARG A 115 37.97 -38.66 -14.56
CA ARG A 115 38.31 -38.29 -13.18
C ARG A 115 38.72 -36.82 -13.10
N ARG A 116 37.89 -35.99 -12.50
CA ARG A 116 38.09 -34.53 -12.39
C ARG A 116 39.49 -34.07 -11.98
N PHE A 117 40.08 -34.70 -10.96
CA PHE A 117 41.36 -34.26 -10.40
C PHE A 117 42.58 -34.88 -11.09
N GLU A 118 42.47 -36.13 -11.53
CA GLU A 118 43.57 -36.89 -12.13
C GLU A 118 43.67 -36.65 -13.64
N GLU A 119 42.53 -36.59 -14.32
CA GLU A 119 42.43 -36.63 -15.78
C GLU A 119 41.96 -35.29 -16.37
N GLY A 120 41.25 -34.47 -15.59
CA GLY A 120 40.72 -33.18 -16.05
C GLY A 120 39.39 -33.28 -16.81
N TYR A 121 39.01 -32.18 -17.48
CA TYR A 121 37.77 -32.06 -18.26
C TYR A 121 37.97 -32.48 -19.72
N GLY A 122 36.96 -33.14 -20.30
CA GLY A 122 36.94 -33.59 -21.68
C GLY A 122 37.77 -34.85 -21.93
N ILE A 123 37.98 -35.17 -23.21
CA ILE A 123 38.79 -36.33 -23.59
C ILE A 123 40.27 -35.95 -23.49
N THR A 124 40.92 -36.29 -22.37
CA THR A 124 42.37 -36.12 -22.21
C THR A 124 43.11 -37.42 -22.51
N ALA A 125 44.42 -37.32 -22.77
CA ALA A 125 45.24 -38.51 -23.01
C ALA A 125 45.16 -39.53 -21.84
N ALA A 126 45.12 -39.06 -20.60
CA ALA A 126 44.98 -39.90 -19.41
C ALA A 126 43.61 -40.60 -19.37
N ALA A 127 42.52 -39.86 -19.63
CA ALA A 127 41.18 -40.43 -19.68
C ALA A 127 41.03 -41.46 -20.81
N PHE A 128 41.60 -41.17 -21.98
CA PHE A 128 41.56 -42.08 -23.12
C PHE A 128 42.30 -43.40 -22.83
N GLU A 129 43.48 -43.36 -22.22
CA GLU A 129 44.20 -44.58 -21.83
C GLU A 129 43.40 -45.45 -20.85
N ARG A 130 42.64 -44.85 -19.92
CA ARG A 130 41.71 -45.62 -19.08
C ARG A 130 40.53 -46.17 -19.86
N ALA A 131 39.97 -45.39 -20.78
CA ALA A 131 38.87 -45.84 -21.65
C ALA A 131 39.30 -47.01 -22.56
N ARG A 132 40.57 -47.08 -22.97
CA ARG A 132 41.12 -48.20 -23.77
C ARG A 132 41.04 -49.55 -23.06
N ALA A 133 40.99 -49.58 -21.72
CA ALA A 133 40.78 -50.82 -20.98
C ALA A 133 39.39 -51.45 -21.24
N LEU A 134 38.45 -50.68 -21.78
CA LEU A 134 37.14 -51.18 -22.24
C LEU A 134 37.17 -51.72 -23.68
N GLU A 135 38.33 -51.69 -24.35
CA GLU A 135 38.51 -52.11 -25.75
C GLU A 135 37.46 -51.48 -26.68
N PRO A 136 37.38 -50.13 -26.76
CA PRO A 136 36.37 -49.45 -27.57
C PRO A 136 36.64 -49.61 -29.07
N ASP A 137 35.62 -50.00 -29.82
CA ASP A 137 35.60 -49.85 -31.29
C ASP A 137 35.13 -48.43 -31.65
N VAL A 138 34.24 -47.87 -30.83
CA VAL A 138 33.60 -46.56 -31.00
C VAL A 138 33.59 -45.81 -29.68
N ILE A 139 33.92 -44.52 -29.71
CA ILE A 139 33.65 -43.57 -28.62
C ILE A 139 32.61 -42.56 -29.11
N VAL A 140 31.52 -42.42 -28.35
CA VAL A 140 30.58 -41.30 -28.53
C VAL A 140 30.63 -40.41 -27.30
N THR A 141 30.89 -39.12 -27.48
CA THR A 141 30.87 -38.17 -26.37
C THR A 141 29.48 -37.63 -26.13
N VAL A 142 29.20 -37.24 -24.89
CA VAL A 142 28.02 -36.48 -24.47
C VAL A 142 28.49 -35.39 -23.51
N ASP A 143 28.00 -34.17 -23.70
CA ASP A 143 28.32 -33.02 -22.83
C ASP A 143 29.82 -32.65 -22.78
N CYS A 144 30.59 -33.15 -23.74
CA CYS A 144 31.99 -32.79 -23.93
C CYS A 144 32.47 -33.15 -25.34
N GLY A 145 33.69 -32.71 -25.66
CA GLY A 145 34.40 -33.11 -26.87
C GLY A 145 34.43 -32.07 -27.98
N ILE A 146 33.59 -31.03 -27.94
CA ILE A 146 33.58 -29.98 -28.98
C ILE A 146 34.89 -29.20 -29.06
N ALA A 147 35.68 -29.18 -27.97
CA ALA A 147 36.98 -28.49 -27.91
C ALA A 147 38.19 -29.46 -27.89
N CYS A 148 38.01 -30.72 -28.29
CA CYS A 148 39.02 -31.78 -28.18
C CYS A 148 39.69 -32.15 -29.53
N LYS A 149 39.93 -31.18 -30.42
CA LYS A 149 40.48 -31.43 -31.76
C LYS A 149 41.75 -32.29 -31.79
N SER A 150 42.72 -31.99 -30.93
CA SER A 150 43.99 -32.71 -30.86
C SER A 150 43.79 -34.15 -30.39
N GLU A 151 43.01 -34.32 -29.34
CA GLU A 151 42.81 -35.59 -28.65
C GLU A 151 41.97 -36.53 -29.53
N VAL A 152 40.95 -36.02 -30.22
CA VAL A 152 40.20 -36.78 -31.22
C VAL A 152 41.11 -37.26 -32.35
N ALA A 153 42.02 -36.42 -32.84
CA ALA A 153 42.96 -36.83 -33.88
C ALA A 153 43.88 -37.99 -33.43
N ASP A 154 44.26 -38.04 -32.15
CA ASP A 154 45.08 -39.12 -31.59
C ASP A 154 44.27 -40.41 -31.38
N ILE A 155 43.00 -40.31 -31.02
CA ILE A 155 42.08 -41.47 -30.91
C ILE A 155 41.85 -42.12 -32.28
N LEU A 156 41.67 -41.32 -33.33
CA LEU A 156 41.53 -41.82 -34.69
C LEU A 156 42.79 -42.57 -35.17
N LYS A 157 43.98 -42.07 -34.82
CA LYS A 157 45.25 -42.77 -35.11
C LYS A 157 45.36 -44.11 -34.39
N ALA A 158 44.69 -44.25 -33.23
CA ALA A 158 44.61 -45.51 -32.49
C ALA A 158 43.57 -46.50 -33.08
N GLY A 159 42.87 -46.13 -34.15
CA GLY A 159 41.92 -47.00 -34.85
C GLY A 159 40.53 -47.06 -34.23
N VAL A 160 40.19 -46.12 -33.34
CA VAL A 160 38.88 -46.03 -32.68
C VAL A 160 38.03 -44.97 -33.38
N GLU A 161 36.80 -45.32 -33.76
CA GLU A 161 35.85 -44.37 -34.34
C GLU A 161 35.35 -43.38 -33.28
N VAL A 162 35.15 -42.11 -33.65
CA VAL A 162 34.69 -41.08 -32.71
C VAL A 162 33.47 -40.35 -33.27
N TYR A 163 32.46 -40.17 -32.42
CA TYR A 163 31.29 -39.33 -32.66
C TYR A 163 31.16 -38.33 -31.52
N ILE A 164 30.99 -37.04 -31.83
CA ILE A 164 30.91 -36.00 -30.80
C ILE A 164 29.47 -35.54 -30.64
N THR A 165 28.97 -35.50 -29.40
CA THR A 165 27.76 -34.74 -29.07
C THR A 165 28.03 -33.83 -27.89
N ASP A 166 27.68 -32.54 -28.03
CA ASP A 166 28.01 -31.51 -27.07
C ASP A 166 27.02 -30.34 -27.18
N HIS A 167 27.16 -29.35 -26.30
CA HIS A 167 26.40 -28.09 -26.31
C HIS A 167 27.25 -26.86 -25.89
N HIS A 168 28.55 -27.04 -25.71
CA HIS A 168 29.49 -25.99 -25.34
C HIS A 168 29.87 -25.09 -26.54
N GLU A 169 30.57 -23.98 -26.29
CA GLU A 169 31.00 -23.08 -27.37
C GLU A 169 32.07 -23.73 -28.26
N ALA A 170 31.84 -23.72 -29.58
CA ALA A 170 32.63 -24.48 -30.55
C ALA A 170 34.09 -24.00 -30.73
N ALA A 171 34.34 -22.68 -30.71
CA ALA A 171 35.66 -22.04 -30.89
C ALA A 171 36.54 -22.67 -32.02
N ASP A 172 37.86 -22.39 -32.02
CA ASP A 172 38.79 -22.90 -33.06
C ASP A 172 39.23 -24.37 -32.84
N LEU A 173 38.70 -25.03 -31.81
CA LEU A 173 39.13 -26.35 -31.33
C LEU A 173 38.12 -27.46 -31.66
N VAL A 174 37.23 -27.24 -32.63
CA VAL A 174 36.28 -28.24 -33.13
C VAL A 174 37.02 -29.42 -33.77
N PRO A 175 36.71 -30.68 -33.38
CA PRO A 175 37.24 -31.87 -34.03
C PRO A 175 36.95 -31.94 -35.53
N GLU A 176 37.96 -32.36 -36.30
CA GLU A 176 37.87 -32.51 -37.75
C GLU A 176 37.89 -33.99 -38.14
N GLY A 177 37.26 -34.33 -39.27
CA GLY A 177 37.25 -35.70 -39.81
C GLY A 177 36.32 -36.68 -39.09
N VAL A 178 35.48 -36.19 -38.17
CA VAL A 178 34.47 -36.97 -37.42
C VAL A 178 33.12 -36.26 -37.44
N PRO A 179 32.00 -36.99 -37.31
CA PRO A 179 30.70 -36.36 -37.09
C PRO A 179 30.64 -35.64 -35.73
N VAL A 180 30.22 -34.39 -35.75
CA VAL A 180 30.08 -33.53 -34.57
C VAL A 180 28.66 -32.98 -34.53
N ALA A 181 27.92 -33.32 -33.47
CA ALA A 181 26.57 -32.85 -33.23
C ALA A 181 26.51 -31.88 -32.06
N ASP A 182 26.38 -30.59 -32.37
CA ASP A 182 26.26 -29.53 -31.37
C ASP A 182 25.29 -28.47 -31.90
N PRO A 183 24.25 -28.09 -31.14
CA PRO A 183 23.26 -27.12 -31.61
C PRO A 183 23.84 -25.72 -31.79
N LYS A 184 24.96 -25.36 -31.13
CA LYS A 184 25.61 -24.04 -31.26
C LYS A 184 26.52 -23.92 -32.47
N MET A 185 26.69 -24.99 -33.25
CA MET A 185 27.38 -24.94 -34.54
C MET A 185 26.59 -24.17 -35.62
N ALA A 186 25.32 -23.84 -35.36
CA ALA A 186 24.50 -22.97 -36.19
C ALA A 186 23.87 -21.87 -35.34
N ASP A 187 24.14 -20.60 -35.69
CA ASP A 187 23.72 -19.41 -34.93
C ASP A 187 22.20 -19.33 -34.68
N ASP A 188 21.39 -19.90 -35.57
CA ASP A 188 19.93 -19.85 -35.55
C ASP A 188 19.26 -21.16 -35.09
N CYS A 189 20.03 -22.14 -34.61
CA CYS A 189 19.49 -23.41 -34.14
C CYS A 189 18.57 -23.21 -32.93
N PRO A 190 17.26 -23.53 -33.02
CA PRO A 190 16.33 -23.34 -31.91
C PRO A 190 16.68 -24.16 -30.66
N SER A 191 17.38 -25.29 -30.85
CA SER A 191 17.82 -26.19 -29.79
C SER A 191 19.16 -25.79 -29.13
N ALA A 192 19.73 -24.63 -29.48
CA ALA A 192 20.95 -24.12 -28.84
C ALA A 192 20.81 -23.87 -27.33
N ILE A 193 19.57 -23.89 -26.81
CA ILE A 193 19.27 -23.77 -25.38
C ILE A 193 19.40 -25.09 -24.61
N LEU A 194 19.54 -26.23 -25.29
CA LEU A 194 19.56 -27.53 -24.64
C LEU A 194 20.87 -27.74 -23.86
N ALA A 195 20.76 -28.43 -22.73
CA ALA A 195 21.88 -29.07 -22.03
C ALA A 195 22.43 -30.25 -22.86
N GLY A 196 23.62 -30.74 -22.52
CA GLY A 196 24.21 -31.95 -23.11
C GLY A 196 23.28 -33.15 -23.01
N VAL A 197 22.57 -33.35 -21.89
CA VAL A 197 21.56 -34.40 -21.75
C VAL A 197 20.36 -34.21 -22.68
N GLY A 198 20.01 -32.97 -23.01
CA GLY A 198 18.96 -32.65 -23.98
C GLY A 198 19.35 -33.09 -25.39
N VAL A 199 20.60 -32.85 -25.79
CA VAL A 199 21.17 -33.32 -27.07
C VAL A 199 21.24 -34.86 -27.10
N ALA A 200 21.68 -35.49 -26.00
CA ALA A 200 21.66 -36.95 -25.88
C ALA A 200 20.24 -37.54 -26.01
N LEU A 201 19.23 -36.87 -25.43
CA LEU A 201 17.82 -37.27 -25.56
C LEU A 201 17.32 -37.18 -27.01
N LYS A 202 17.71 -36.12 -27.74
CA LYS A 202 17.44 -35.96 -29.18
C LYS A 202 18.12 -37.05 -30.00
N LEU A 203 19.34 -37.44 -29.67
CA LEU A 203 20.03 -38.55 -30.32
C LEU A 203 19.28 -39.88 -30.10
N VAL A 204 18.85 -40.19 -28.87
CA VAL A 204 18.02 -41.37 -28.58
C VAL A 204 16.70 -41.33 -29.36
N GLN A 205 16.10 -40.15 -29.57
CA GLN A 205 14.91 -39.98 -30.40
C GLN A 205 15.18 -40.38 -31.86
N VAL A 206 16.27 -39.91 -32.47
CA VAL A 206 16.62 -40.23 -33.86
C VAL A 206 16.94 -41.72 -34.00
N LEU A 207 17.79 -42.26 -33.11
CA LEU A 207 18.14 -43.68 -33.08
C LEU A 207 16.91 -44.57 -32.94
N GLY A 208 16.04 -44.26 -31.97
CA GLY A 208 14.79 -44.96 -31.75
C GLY A 208 13.88 -44.90 -32.97
N SER A 209 13.67 -43.71 -33.56
CA SER A 209 12.85 -43.55 -34.76
C SER A 209 13.35 -44.40 -35.94
N ARG A 210 14.67 -44.43 -36.19
CA ARG A 210 15.26 -45.19 -37.30
C ARG A 210 15.27 -46.71 -37.06
N LEU A 211 15.21 -47.15 -35.80
CA LEU A 211 15.22 -48.56 -35.40
C LEU A 211 13.84 -49.11 -34.97
N GLY A 212 12.76 -48.36 -35.18
CA GLY A 212 11.38 -48.82 -34.92
C GLY A 212 10.82 -48.54 -33.53
N PHE A 213 11.50 -47.73 -32.72
CA PHE A 213 11.12 -47.31 -31.36
C PHE A 213 11.01 -45.77 -31.24
N PRO A 214 10.11 -45.10 -31.98
CA PRO A 214 10.07 -43.63 -32.10
C PRO A 214 9.79 -42.87 -30.79
N HIS A 215 9.25 -43.53 -29.78
CA HIS A 215 8.93 -42.94 -28.48
C HIS A 215 9.88 -43.34 -27.35
N LEU A 216 10.96 -44.10 -27.64
CA LEU A 216 11.90 -44.60 -26.62
C LEU A 216 12.45 -43.47 -25.74
N TRP A 217 12.86 -42.37 -26.36
CA TRP A 217 13.42 -41.20 -25.68
C TRP A 217 12.54 -40.65 -24.55
N ARG A 218 11.20 -40.71 -24.69
CA ARG A 218 10.25 -40.25 -23.66
C ARG A 218 10.37 -41.00 -22.34
N SER A 219 11.01 -42.17 -22.36
CA SER A 219 11.28 -42.92 -21.14
C SER A 219 12.33 -42.25 -20.26
N TYR A 220 13.12 -41.31 -20.77
CA TYR A 220 14.28 -40.75 -20.09
C TYR A 220 14.17 -39.23 -19.83
N THR A 221 12.97 -38.66 -19.91
CA THR A 221 12.72 -37.23 -19.66
C THR A 221 12.99 -36.83 -18.21
N ASP A 222 12.89 -37.78 -17.28
CA ASP A 222 13.26 -37.61 -15.87
C ASP A 222 14.77 -37.35 -15.69
N PHE A 223 15.63 -38.19 -16.27
CA PHE A 223 17.09 -37.96 -16.26
C PHE A 223 17.48 -36.69 -17.01
N ALA A 224 16.87 -36.43 -18.17
CA ALA A 224 17.13 -35.21 -18.92
C ALA A 224 16.72 -33.95 -18.16
N THR A 225 15.67 -34.01 -17.33
CA THR A 225 15.30 -32.93 -16.43
C THR A 225 16.36 -32.68 -15.36
N LEU A 226 16.97 -33.72 -14.79
CA LEU A 226 18.03 -33.56 -13.78
C LEU A 226 19.23 -32.81 -14.35
N GLY A 227 19.76 -33.21 -15.51
CA GLY A 227 20.88 -32.53 -16.16
C GLY A 227 20.53 -31.08 -16.58
N THR A 228 19.38 -30.90 -17.24
CA THR A 228 18.93 -29.56 -17.70
C THR A 228 18.80 -28.55 -16.55
N VAL A 229 18.24 -28.97 -15.40
CA VAL A 229 18.10 -28.10 -14.22
C VAL A 229 19.45 -27.92 -13.51
N ALA A 230 20.32 -28.92 -13.52
CA ALA A 230 21.63 -28.86 -12.87
C ALA A 230 22.59 -27.91 -13.58
N ASP A 231 22.52 -27.84 -14.90
CA ASP A 231 23.36 -26.96 -15.71
C ASP A 231 22.78 -25.55 -15.89
N LEU A 232 21.68 -25.24 -15.18
CA LEU A 232 21.04 -23.91 -15.19
C LEU A 232 20.63 -23.45 -16.59
N MET A 233 20.17 -24.38 -17.44
CA MET A 233 19.73 -24.06 -18.80
C MET A 233 18.49 -23.14 -18.81
N PRO A 234 18.33 -22.29 -19.84
CA PRO A 234 17.17 -21.42 -20.01
C PRO A 234 15.83 -22.16 -19.92
N MET A 235 14.94 -21.75 -19.00
CA MET A 235 13.59 -22.29 -18.80
C MET A 235 12.56 -21.71 -19.79
N ARG A 236 12.86 -21.83 -21.09
CA ARG A 236 11.96 -21.49 -22.19
C ARG A 236 11.85 -22.63 -23.20
N ASP A 237 10.87 -22.52 -24.09
CA ASP A 237 10.64 -23.42 -25.22
C ASP A 237 10.78 -24.92 -24.87
N GLU A 238 11.74 -25.63 -25.48
CA GLU A 238 11.95 -27.07 -25.34
C GLU A 238 12.30 -27.49 -23.92
N ASN A 239 13.21 -26.76 -23.27
CA ASN A 239 13.63 -27.04 -21.90
C ASN A 239 12.46 -26.92 -20.92
N ARG A 240 11.62 -25.89 -21.10
CA ARG A 240 10.43 -25.70 -20.25
C ARG A 240 9.45 -26.87 -20.39
N ALA A 241 9.25 -27.36 -21.61
CA ALA A 241 8.41 -28.53 -21.87
C ALA A 241 9.01 -29.82 -21.32
N LEU A 242 10.32 -30.04 -21.51
CA LEU A 242 11.06 -31.19 -21.00
C LEU A 242 11.01 -31.27 -19.48
N VAL A 243 11.33 -30.17 -18.79
CA VAL A 243 11.36 -30.12 -17.33
C VAL A 243 9.95 -30.28 -16.74
N ALA A 244 8.92 -29.70 -17.37
CA ALA A 244 7.54 -29.91 -16.94
C ALA A 244 7.10 -31.39 -17.01
N ASP A 245 7.44 -32.08 -18.10
CA ASP A 245 7.17 -33.51 -18.27
C ASP A 245 7.96 -34.37 -17.28
N GLY A 246 9.27 -34.15 -17.16
CA GLY A 246 10.12 -34.93 -16.26
C GLY A 246 9.77 -34.72 -14.79
N LEU A 247 9.42 -33.50 -14.37
CA LEU A 247 8.89 -33.25 -13.02
C LEU A 247 7.57 -33.99 -12.78
N THR A 248 6.66 -33.99 -13.77
CA THR A 248 5.40 -34.75 -13.67
C THR A 248 5.68 -36.23 -13.49
N ARG A 249 6.63 -36.78 -14.25
CA ARG A 249 7.06 -38.18 -14.17
C ARG A 249 7.67 -38.52 -12.81
N MET A 250 8.60 -37.70 -12.32
CA MET A 250 9.23 -37.89 -11.01
C MET A 250 8.24 -37.80 -9.85
N ASN A 251 7.21 -36.95 -9.96
CA ASN A 251 6.18 -36.81 -8.94
C ASN A 251 5.14 -37.94 -8.93
N THR A 252 4.86 -38.52 -10.09
CA THR A 252 3.78 -39.52 -10.23
C THR A 252 4.30 -40.95 -10.11
N ASN A 253 5.46 -41.25 -10.69
CA ASN A 253 6.06 -42.58 -10.67
C ASN A 253 7.60 -42.49 -10.70
N PRO A 254 8.24 -42.09 -9.58
CA PRO A 254 9.69 -41.94 -9.52
C PRO A 254 10.39 -43.28 -9.76
N ARG A 255 11.50 -43.25 -10.51
CA ARG A 255 12.40 -44.40 -10.66
C ARG A 255 13.00 -44.82 -9.32
N PRO A 256 13.44 -46.09 -9.15
CA PRO A 256 14.07 -46.57 -7.92
C PRO A 256 15.21 -45.67 -7.42
N CYS A 257 16.10 -45.23 -8.31
CA CYS A 257 17.20 -44.33 -7.99
C CYS A 257 16.74 -42.94 -7.50
N ILE A 258 15.74 -42.35 -8.16
CA ILE A 258 15.17 -41.05 -7.76
C ILE A 258 14.39 -41.19 -6.45
N ALA A 259 13.61 -42.26 -6.28
CA ALA A 259 12.88 -42.55 -5.05
C ALA A 259 13.81 -42.72 -3.85
N ALA A 260 14.94 -43.41 -4.03
CA ALA A 260 15.97 -43.54 -3.01
C ALA A 260 16.54 -42.17 -2.59
N LEU A 261 16.89 -41.30 -3.56
CA LEU A 261 17.34 -39.94 -3.25
C LEU A 261 16.28 -39.10 -2.53
N LEU A 262 14.99 -39.23 -2.90
CA LEU A 262 13.90 -38.52 -2.23
C LEU A 262 13.74 -38.95 -0.77
N ALA A 263 13.92 -40.24 -0.48
CA ALA A 263 13.90 -40.78 0.87
C ALA A 263 15.06 -40.20 1.71
N THR A 264 16.29 -40.25 1.19
CA THR A 264 17.49 -39.75 1.89
C THR A 264 17.43 -38.23 2.15
N THR A 265 16.77 -37.47 1.27
CA THR A 265 16.67 -35.99 1.40
C THR A 265 15.48 -35.51 2.24
N GLY A 266 14.63 -36.41 2.76
CA GLY A 266 13.42 -36.03 3.50
C GLY A 266 12.35 -35.34 2.62
N GLN A 267 12.42 -35.56 1.31
CA GLN A 267 11.48 -35.04 0.30
C GLN A 267 10.44 -36.08 -0.12
N ALA A 268 10.52 -37.30 0.42
CA ALA A 268 9.51 -38.33 0.21
C ALA A 268 8.10 -37.82 0.55
N GLY A 269 7.17 -38.02 -0.39
CA GLY A 269 5.76 -37.59 -0.26
C GLY A 269 5.49 -36.10 -0.48
N LYS A 270 6.51 -35.30 -0.84
CA LYS A 270 6.34 -33.89 -1.21
C LYS A 270 6.46 -33.70 -2.73
N PRO A 271 5.71 -32.78 -3.35
CA PRO A 271 5.89 -32.46 -4.76
C PRO A 271 7.29 -31.90 -5.04
N LEU A 272 7.98 -32.50 -5.99
CA LEU A 272 9.19 -32.00 -6.62
C LEU A 272 8.88 -30.83 -7.55
N SER A 273 9.73 -29.80 -7.49
CA SER A 273 9.76 -28.64 -8.37
C SER A 273 11.18 -28.42 -8.87
N ALA A 274 11.36 -27.68 -9.95
CA ALA A 274 12.71 -27.35 -10.45
C ALA A 274 13.54 -26.65 -9.35
N THR A 275 12.94 -25.72 -8.61
CA THR A 275 13.58 -25.03 -7.48
C THR A 275 14.04 -26.02 -6.40
N ASN A 276 13.18 -26.93 -5.94
CA ASN A 276 13.58 -27.82 -4.87
C ASN A 276 14.59 -28.88 -5.33
N LEU A 277 14.57 -29.31 -6.61
CA LEU A 277 15.59 -30.18 -7.19
C LEU A 277 16.99 -29.57 -7.06
N SER A 278 17.14 -28.28 -7.40
CA SER A 278 18.42 -27.55 -7.34
C SER A 278 19.04 -27.47 -5.94
N PHE A 279 18.22 -27.61 -4.88
CA PHE A 279 18.69 -27.57 -3.49
C PHE A 279 18.62 -28.92 -2.75
N SER A 280 17.97 -29.94 -3.33
CA SER A 280 17.81 -31.26 -2.72
C SER A 280 18.63 -32.32 -3.46
N LEU A 281 18.15 -32.87 -4.56
CA LEU A 281 18.73 -34.00 -5.27
C LEU A 281 20.02 -33.64 -6.01
N ILE A 282 19.98 -32.53 -6.78
CA ILE A 282 21.09 -32.11 -7.65
C ILE A 282 22.42 -31.93 -6.88
N PRO A 283 22.45 -31.27 -5.69
CA PRO A 283 23.68 -31.13 -4.92
C PRO A 283 24.32 -32.46 -4.48
N ARG A 284 23.54 -33.53 -4.23
CA ARG A 284 24.10 -34.84 -3.84
C ARG A 284 24.82 -35.48 -5.01
N LEU A 285 24.17 -35.51 -6.17
CA LEU A 285 24.74 -36.07 -7.38
C LEU A 285 25.98 -35.29 -7.82
N ASN A 286 25.93 -33.95 -7.78
CA ASN A 286 27.09 -33.10 -8.08
C ASN A 286 28.22 -33.22 -7.05
N ALA A 287 27.94 -33.62 -5.80
CA ALA A 287 28.99 -33.83 -4.80
C ALA A 287 29.94 -34.96 -5.23
N ALA A 288 29.42 -35.99 -5.90
CA ALA A 288 30.22 -37.10 -6.43
C ALA A 288 31.35 -36.61 -7.34
N GLY A 289 31.03 -35.80 -8.35
CA GLY A 289 32.02 -35.20 -9.24
C GLY A 289 32.95 -34.18 -8.56
N ARG A 290 32.44 -33.42 -7.58
CA ARG A 290 33.25 -32.46 -6.80
C ARG A 290 34.24 -33.11 -5.84
N MET A 291 33.96 -34.34 -5.40
CA MET A 291 34.78 -35.10 -4.47
C MET A 291 35.60 -36.20 -5.16
N GLY A 292 35.55 -36.29 -6.49
CA GLY A 292 36.38 -37.20 -7.29
C GLY A 292 35.85 -38.63 -7.40
N ASN A 293 34.57 -38.87 -7.06
CA ASN A 293 33.92 -40.18 -7.15
C ASN A 293 32.66 -40.11 -8.02
N ALA A 294 32.79 -39.62 -9.26
CA ALA A 294 31.66 -39.43 -10.17
C ALA A 294 30.96 -40.75 -10.56
N ASP A 295 31.69 -41.86 -10.56
CA ASP A 295 31.17 -43.22 -10.84
C ASP A 295 30.01 -43.57 -9.91
N LEU A 296 30.06 -43.18 -8.64
CA LEU A 296 28.97 -43.44 -7.67
C LEU A 296 27.63 -42.82 -8.10
N ALA A 297 27.65 -41.61 -8.67
CA ALA A 297 26.42 -40.96 -9.15
C ALA A 297 25.93 -41.61 -10.44
N LEU A 298 26.84 -41.98 -11.35
CA LEU A 298 26.49 -42.71 -12.58
C LEU A 298 25.88 -44.09 -12.26
N ASP A 299 26.52 -44.86 -11.39
CA ASP A 299 26.07 -46.19 -10.98
C ASP A 299 24.66 -46.15 -10.36
N LEU A 300 24.39 -45.15 -9.53
CA LEU A 300 23.05 -44.93 -8.99
C LEU A 300 22.02 -44.69 -10.10
N LEU A 301 22.29 -43.81 -11.07
CA LEU A 301 21.34 -43.52 -12.15
C LEU A 301 21.17 -44.70 -13.13
N MET A 302 22.18 -45.56 -13.24
CA MET A 302 22.14 -46.80 -14.03
C MET A 302 21.45 -47.97 -13.31
N CYS A 303 21.30 -47.91 -11.98
CA CYS A 303 20.68 -48.96 -11.17
C CYS A 303 19.14 -48.92 -11.19
N ASP A 304 18.51 -50.09 -11.29
CA ASP A 304 17.05 -50.27 -11.20
C ASP A 304 16.61 -51.04 -9.93
N ASN A 305 17.56 -51.49 -9.10
CA ASN A 305 17.28 -52.16 -7.84
C ASN A 305 17.16 -51.13 -6.71
N TYR A 306 15.97 -51.01 -6.13
CA TYR A 306 15.70 -50.03 -5.08
C TYR A 306 16.61 -50.19 -3.84
N GLY A 307 16.94 -51.43 -3.44
CA GLY A 307 17.80 -51.67 -2.29
C GLY A 307 19.25 -51.21 -2.52
N GLU A 308 19.79 -51.50 -3.70
CA GLU A 308 21.12 -51.02 -4.11
C GLU A 308 21.13 -49.49 -4.28
N CYS A 309 20.06 -48.93 -4.85
CA CYS A 309 19.88 -47.48 -4.95
C CYS A 309 19.88 -46.79 -3.59
N CYS A 310 19.25 -47.38 -2.56
CA CYS A 310 19.27 -46.82 -1.20
C CYS A 310 20.70 -46.76 -0.65
N ALA A 311 21.48 -47.84 -0.78
CA ALA A 311 22.87 -47.87 -0.32
C ALA A 311 23.74 -46.83 -1.05
N MET A 312 23.59 -46.69 -2.36
CA MET A 312 24.31 -45.68 -3.15
C MET A 312 23.85 -44.25 -2.81
N ALA A 313 22.56 -44.03 -2.56
CA ALA A 313 22.02 -42.73 -2.17
C ALA A 313 22.52 -42.30 -0.77
N GLU A 314 22.66 -43.23 0.17
CA GLU A 314 23.30 -42.98 1.47
C GLU A 314 24.77 -42.62 1.31
N ALA A 315 25.52 -43.38 0.49
CA ALA A 315 26.91 -43.07 0.18
C ALA A 315 27.08 -41.68 -0.47
N LEU A 316 26.15 -41.26 -1.34
CA LEU A 316 26.15 -39.91 -1.91
C LEU A 316 25.85 -38.83 -0.87
N GLU A 317 25.01 -39.10 0.13
CA GLU A 317 24.78 -38.15 1.23
C GLU A 317 26.03 -37.99 2.09
N ASP A 318 26.78 -39.07 2.34
CA ASP A 318 28.08 -39.01 3.02
C ASP A 318 29.08 -38.16 2.24
N VAL A 319 29.19 -38.36 0.92
CA VAL A 319 30.04 -37.54 0.03
C VAL A 319 29.60 -36.06 0.06
N ASN A 320 28.30 -35.79 0.04
CA ASN A 320 27.77 -34.43 0.16
C ASN A 320 28.04 -33.80 1.53
N ASN A 321 27.98 -34.57 2.62
CA ASN A 321 28.32 -34.12 3.96
C ASN A 321 29.81 -33.79 4.10
N GLN A 322 30.69 -34.62 3.54
CA GLN A 322 32.13 -34.33 3.45
C GLN A 322 32.39 -33.03 2.67
N ARG A 323 31.75 -32.86 1.51
CA ARG A 323 31.82 -31.62 0.73
C ARG A 323 31.39 -30.41 1.56
N ARG A 324 30.27 -30.50 2.29
CA ARG A 324 29.77 -29.41 3.18
C ARG A 324 30.76 -29.08 4.29
N ALA A 325 31.39 -30.08 4.90
CA ALA A 325 32.39 -29.88 5.95
C ALA A 325 33.62 -29.13 5.41
N ILE A 326 34.18 -29.57 4.29
CA ILE A 326 35.31 -28.92 3.62
C ILE A 326 34.94 -27.48 3.19
N GLU A 327 33.72 -27.29 2.67
CA GLU A 327 33.21 -25.97 2.30
C GLU A 327 33.08 -25.04 3.51
N ALA A 328 32.61 -25.54 4.65
CA ALA A 328 32.47 -24.76 5.87
C ALA A 328 33.86 -24.34 6.41
N GLU A 329 34.79 -25.29 6.53
CA GLU A 329 36.16 -25.04 6.98
C GLU A 329 36.86 -24.01 6.07
N LEU A 330 36.81 -24.21 4.75
CA LEU A 330 37.38 -23.26 3.80
C LEU A 330 36.69 -21.90 3.89
N SER A 331 35.38 -21.86 4.09
CA SER A 331 34.65 -20.61 4.25
C SER A 331 35.08 -19.84 5.49
N ASP A 332 35.40 -20.51 6.59
CA ASP A 332 35.82 -19.86 7.83
C ASP A 332 37.24 -19.31 7.69
N ILE A 333 38.18 -20.11 7.14
CA ILE A 333 39.55 -19.66 6.84
C ILE A 333 39.55 -18.48 5.86
N ALA A 334 38.75 -18.57 4.80
CA ALA A 334 38.65 -17.51 3.79
C ALA A 334 38.02 -16.23 4.36
N LYS A 335 37.01 -16.34 5.23
CA LYS A 335 36.43 -15.18 5.94
C LYS A 335 37.41 -14.54 6.91
N GLU A 336 38.20 -15.33 7.63
CA GLU A 336 39.24 -14.81 8.52
C GLU A 336 40.30 -14.02 7.73
N GLN A 337 40.78 -14.59 6.62
CA GLN A 337 41.70 -13.89 5.73
C GLN A 337 41.06 -12.62 5.15
N ALA A 338 39.83 -12.72 4.65
CA ALA A 338 39.07 -11.59 4.11
C ALA A 338 38.93 -10.46 5.14
N GLY A 339 38.60 -10.76 6.40
CA GLY A 339 38.49 -9.78 7.47
C GLY A 339 39.81 -9.04 7.78
N ARG A 340 40.97 -9.67 7.51
CA ARG A 340 42.28 -9.02 7.68
C ARG A 340 42.67 -8.13 6.51
N ILE A 341 42.30 -8.50 5.29
CA ILE A 341 42.73 -7.81 4.06
C ILE A 341 41.69 -6.85 3.50
N TYR A 342 40.44 -6.93 3.95
CA TYR A 342 39.36 -6.06 3.50
C TYR A 342 39.38 -4.74 4.26
N HIS A 343 39.66 -3.66 3.52
CA HIS A 343 39.74 -2.29 4.00
C HIS A 343 38.82 -1.36 3.18
N GLY A 344 37.79 -1.91 2.53
CA GLY A 344 36.84 -1.18 1.69
C GLY A 344 37.16 -1.17 0.19
N GLN A 345 38.08 -2.01 -0.27
CA GLN A 345 38.31 -2.22 -1.71
C GLN A 345 37.05 -2.77 -2.41
N ARG A 346 36.93 -2.54 -3.72
CA ARG A 346 35.78 -2.93 -4.54
C ARG A 346 35.91 -4.28 -5.24
N ALA A 347 36.99 -5.02 -4.98
CA ALA A 347 37.11 -6.44 -5.30
C ALA A 347 37.87 -7.16 -4.19
N LEU A 348 37.44 -8.36 -3.83
CA LEU A 348 38.10 -9.18 -2.81
C LEU A 348 38.80 -10.36 -3.48
N VAL A 349 40.10 -10.53 -3.21
CA VAL A 349 40.87 -11.69 -3.66
C VAL A 349 41.48 -12.37 -2.45
N VAL A 350 41.13 -13.64 -2.24
CA VAL A 350 41.66 -14.48 -1.17
C VAL A 350 42.35 -15.70 -1.77
N ALA A 351 43.42 -16.17 -1.12
CA ALA A 351 44.25 -17.26 -1.62
C ALA A 351 44.91 -18.04 -0.48
N GLY A 352 45.01 -19.35 -0.65
CA GLY A 352 45.71 -20.22 0.30
C GLY A 352 46.17 -21.55 -0.31
N GLU A 353 47.12 -22.18 0.37
CA GLU A 353 47.65 -23.50 0.03
C GLU A 353 46.73 -24.60 0.59
N GLY A 354 46.66 -25.75 -0.11
CA GLY A 354 45.88 -26.90 0.33
C GLY A 354 44.36 -26.71 0.29
N TRP A 355 43.87 -25.60 -0.28
CA TRP A 355 42.44 -25.33 -0.38
C TRP A 355 41.78 -26.21 -1.45
N HIS A 356 40.77 -26.96 -1.06
CA HIS A 356 40.13 -27.95 -1.94
C HIS A 356 39.48 -27.29 -3.17
N GLU A 357 39.88 -27.72 -4.38
CA GLU A 357 39.48 -27.03 -5.61
C GLU A 357 37.97 -27.10 -5.89
N GLY A 358 37.32 -28.20 -5.51
CA GLY A 358 35.91 -28.49 -5.80
C GLY A 358 34.88 -27.57 -5.12
N VAL A 359 35.28 -26.76 -4.14
CA VAL A 359 34.39 -25.89 -3.33
C VAL A 359 34.65 -24.39 -3.48
N LYS A 360 35.70 -23.97 -4.21
CA LYS A 360 36.12 -22.56 -4.29
C LYS A 360 35.02 -21.59 -4.72
N GLY A 361 34.28 -21.94 -5.76
CA GLY A 361 33.22 -21.08 -6.30
C GLY A 361 32.05 -20.88 -5.33
N ILE A 362 31.79 -21.86 -4.46
CA ILE A 362 30.74 -21.77 -3.44
C ILE A 362 31.17 -20.78 -2.35
N VAL A 363 32.42 -20.89 -1.89
CA VAL A 363 32.98 -19.97 -0.89
C VAL A 363 33.11 -18.55 -1.45
N ALA A 364 33.53 -18.38 -2.71
CA ALA A 364 33.56 -17.07 -3.37
C ALA A 364 32.17 -16.40 -3.37
N SER A 365 31.10 -17.16 -3.63
CA SER A 365 29.71 -16.64 -3.58
C SER A 365 29.33 -16.15 -2.18
N ARG A 366 29.76 -16.86 -1.12
CA ARG A 366 29.51 -16.43 0.28
C ARG A 366 30.26 -15.15 0.63
N LEU A 367 31.49 -15.00 0.13
CA LEU A 367 32.27 -13.77 0.33
C LEU A 367 31.60 -12.58 -0.37
N VAL A 368 31.11 -12.76 -1.59
CA VAL A 368 30.30 -11.72 -2.28
C VAL A 368 29.13 -11.28 -1.41
N ASN A 369 28.32 -12.22 -0.91
CA ASN A 369 27.15 -11.91 -0.08
C ASN A 369 27.51 -11.22 1.24
N THR A 370 28.70 -11.50 1.79
CA THR A 370 29.14 -10.93 3.07
C THR A 370 29.70 -9.51 2.90
N TYR A 371 30.50 -9.28 1.86
CA TYR A 371 31.23 -8.02 1.68
C TYR A 371 30.59 -7.06 0.66
N GLY A 372 29.63 -7.52 -0.14
CA GLY A 372 28.95 -6.68 -1.14
C GLY A 372 29.81 -6.28 -2.33
N VAL A 373 30.89 -7.02 -2.61
CA VAL A 373 31.84 -6.77 -3.71
C VAL A 373 32.17 -8.08 -4.44
N PRO A 374 32.56 -8.05 -5.73
CA PRO A 374 33.04 -9.24 -6.43
C PRO A 374 34.20 -9.91 -5.68
N ALA A 375 34.16 -11.23 -5.57
CA ALA A 375 35.15 -12.00 -4.82
C ALA A 375 35.74 -13.14 -5.65
N LEU A 376 37.06 -13.33 -5.57
CA LEU A 376 37.78 -14.47 -6.14
C LEU A 376 38.53 -15.23 -5.07
N LEU A 377 38.46 -16.55 -5.16
CA LEU A 377 39.13 -17.45 -4.24
C LEU A 377 40.10 -18.36 -5.01
N PHE A 378 41.38 -18.32 -4.65
CA PHE A 378 42.48 -19.06 -5.29
C PHE A 378 43.01 -20.20 -4.40
N THR A 379 43.20 -21.39 -4.99
CA THR A 379 44.07 -22.43 -4.43
C THR A 379 45.45 -22.25 -5.03
N ILE A 380 46.48 -22.25 -4.19
CA ILE A 380 47.89 -22.24 -4.60
C ILE A 380 48.39 -23.68 -4.70
N ASP A 381 48.97 -24.03 -5.85
CA ASP A 381 49.65 -25.29 -6.11
C ASP A 381 51.00 -25.01 -6.81
N GLY A 382 52.07 -25.02 -6.02
CA GLY A 382 53.42 -24.68 -6.50
C GLY A 382 53.53 -23.25 -7.07
N ASP A 383 53.96 -23.14 -8.32
CA ASP A 383 54.14 -21.87 -9.02
C ASP A 383 52.85 -21.35 -9.70
N GLU A 384 51.74 -22.09 -9.57
CA GLU A 384 50.43 -21.72 -10.10
C GLU A 384 49.39 -21.51 -9.00
N ALA A 385 48.45 -20.59 -9.26
CA ALA A 385 47.26 -20.39 -8.46
C ALA A 385 46.02 -20.48 -9.34
N ARG A 386 45.09 -21.37 -8.98
CA ARG A 386 43.82 -21.60 -9.69
C ARG A 386 42.67 -20.99 -8.90
N GLY A 387 41.97 -20.05 -9.49
CA GLY A 387 40.93 -19.24 -8.86
C GLY A 387 39.55 -19.39 -9.45
N SER A 388 38.53 -19.20 -8.61
CA SER A 388 37.13 -19.08 -8.99
C SER A 388 36.57 -17.76 -8.47
N GLY A 389 35.97 -16.97 -9.36
CA GLY A 389 35.39 -15.67 -9.08
C GLY A 389 33.87 -15.62 -9.18
N ARG A 390 33.25 -14.74 -8.40
CA ARG A 390 31.82 -14.44 -8.40
C ARG A 390 31.62 -12.92 -8.33
N SER A 391 30.66 -12.43 -9.11
CA SER A 391 30.35 -11.00 -9.19
C SER A 391 29.20 -10.59 -8.25
N VAL A 392 28.95 -9.28 -8.13
CA VAL A 392 27.86 -8.68 -7.36
C VAL A 392 27.11 -7.63 -8.20
N GLY A 393 25.83 -7.42 -7.91
CA GLY A 393 25.01 -6.42 -8.61
C GLY A 393 25.08 -6.58 -10.13
N ASN A 394 25.37 -5.49 -10.83
CA ASN A 394 25.49 -5.45 -12.28
C ASN A 394 26.96 -5.43 -12.76
N VAL A 395 27.91 -5.84 -11.90
CA VAL A 395 29.34 -5.82 -12.25
C VAL A 395 29.65 -6.98 -13.22
N ASN A 396 30.25 -6.69 -14.38
CA ASN A 396 30.77 -7.70 -15.29
C ASN A 396 32.20 -8.12 -14.87
N LEU A 397 32.30 -9.25 -14.17
CA LEU A 397 33.59 -9.76 -13.69
C LEU A 397 34.47 -10.34 -14.82
N PHE A 398 33.87 -10.82 -15.91
CA PHE A 398 34.61 -11.34 -17.06
C PHE A 398 35.39 -10.23 -17.75
N GLU A 399 34.72 -9.12 -18.10
CA GLU A 399 35.38 -7.93 -18.67
C GLU A 399 36.49 -7.39 -17.76
N ALA A 400 36.27 -7.41 -16.44
CA ALA A 400 37.26 -6.98 -15.48
C ALA A 400 38.52 -7.87 -15.52
N VAL A 401 38.35 -9.20 -15.58
CA VAL A 401 39.48 -10.16 -15.70
C VAL A 401 40.14 -10.09 -17.07
N GLU A 402 39.36 -9.96 -18.14
CA GLU A 402 39.86 -9.81 -19.52
C GLU A 402 40.79 -8.60 -19.65
N SER A 403 40.44 -7.47 -19.01
CA SER A 403 41.27 -6.26 -18.99
C SER A 403 42.65 -6.45 -18.33
N ILE A 404 42.82 -7.51 -17.54
CA ILE A 404 44.06 -7.87 -16.84
C ILE A 404 44.59 -9.26 -17.24
N SER A 405 44.13 -9.78 -18.39
CA SER A 405 44.46 -11.12 -18.91
C SER A 405 45.96 -11.38 -19.06
N TYR A 406 46.78 -10.34 -19.27
CA TYR A 406 48.25 -10.42 -19.33
C TYR A 406 48.91 -10.91 -18.01
N LEU A 407 48.17 -10.95 -16.90
CA LEU A 407 48.61 -11.54 -15.63
C LEU A 407 48.24 -13.02 -15.49
N THR A 408 47.46 -13.57 -16.42
CA THR A 408 46.85 -14.90 -16.36
C THR A 408 47.54 -15.87 -17.34
N LYS A 409 47.53 -17.18 -17.03
CA LYS A 409 47.88 -18.25 -17.98
C LYS A 409 46.67 -18.67 -18.80
N ARG A 410 45.50 -18.77 -18.15
CA ARG A 410 44.21 -19.12 -18.75
C ARG A 410 43.10 -18.47 -17.93
N PHE A 411 42.05 -18.02 -18.58
CA PHE A 411 40.80 -17.62 -17.91
C PHE A 411 39.59 -17.93 -18.80
N GLY A 412 38.41 -17.94 -18.21
CA GLY A 412 37.14 -18.16 -18.92
C GLY A 412 35.94 -17.94 -17.99
N GLY A 413 34.73 -17.98 -18.54
CA GLY A 413 33.48 -17.80 -17.82
C GLY A 413 32.60 -16.70 -18.42
N HIS A 414 31.82 -16.03 -17.57
CA HIS A 414 30.81 -15.04 -17.95
C HIS A 414 30.77 -13.91 -16.91
N GLY A 415 29.99 -12.85 -17.17
CA GLY A 415 29.99 -11.66 -16.30
C GLY A 415 29.70 -11.93 -14.81
N ALA A 416 28.93 -12.96 -14.48
CA ALA A 416 28.63 -13.32 -13.08
C ALA A 416 29.68 -14.24 -12.42
N ALA A 417 30.48 -14.97 -13.20
CA ALA A 417 31.39 -15.99 -12.68
C ALA A 417 32.57 -16.25 -13.63
N VAL A 418 33.78 -16.33 -13.08
CA VAL A 418 35.01 -16.54 -13.85
C VAL A 418 35.87 -17.63 -13.23
N GLY A 419 36.56 -18.41 -14.06
CA GLY A 419 37.67 -19.30 -13.67
C GLY A 419 38.98 -18.71 -14.18
N VAL A 420 40.02 -18.68 -13.34
CA VAL A 420 41.29 -18.02 -13.69
C VAL A 420 42.47 -18.84 -13.16
N THR A 421 43.45 -19.13 -14.01
CA THR A 421 44.75 -19.67 -13.60
C THR A 421 45.82 -18.61 -13.79
N ILE A 422 46.58 -18.31 -12.74
CA ILE A 422 47.64 -17.30 -12.76
C ILE A 422 48.94 -17.87 -12.18
N PRO A 423 50.13 -17.37 -12.55
CA PRO A 423 51.35 -17.64 -11.80
C PRO A 423 51.21 -17.13 -10.36
N THR A 424 51.62 -17.91 -9.34
CA THR A 424 51.48 -17.54 -7.92
C THR A 424 52.09 -16.17 -7.61
N LYS A 425 53.22 -15.83 -8.25
CA LYS A 425 53.87 -14.51 -8.13
C LYS A 425 53.00 -13.32 -8.56
N ASN A 426 51.99 -13.56 -9.40
CA ASN A 426 51.10 -12.52 -9.92
C ASN A 426 49.89 -12.24 -9.00
N LEU A 427 49.62 -13.04 -7.96
CA LEU A 427 48.44 -12.90 -7.09
C LEU A 427 48.22 -11.47 -6.57
N LYS A 428 49.27 -10.84 -6.04
CA LYS A 428 49.20 -9.48 -5.51
C LYS A 428 48.91 -8.44 -6.60
N ALA A 429 49.59 -8.56 -7.75
CA ALA A 429 49.38 -7.65 -8.87
C ALA A 429 47.96 -7.81 -9.44
N PHE A 430 47.47 -9.05 -9.54
CA PHE A 430 46.13 -9.37 -10.00
C PHE A 430 45.06 -8.70 -9.11
N ALA A 431 45.15 -8.90 -7.79
CA ALA A 431 44.21 -8.29 -6.84
C ALA A 431 44.17 -6.77 -6.94
N GLN A 432 45.33 -6.12 -7.02
CA GLN A 432 45.44 -4.66 -7.14
C GLN A 432 44.87 -4.13 -8.45
N ARG A 433 45.13 -4.80 -9.58
CA ARG A 433 44.64 -4.37 -10.89
C ARG A 433 43.13 -4.59 -11.04
N LEU A 434 42.62 -5.68 -10.47
CA LEU A 434 41.19 -5.95 -10.44
C LEU A 434 40.45 -4.88 -9.62
N ASP A 435 40.94 -4.56 -8.41
CA ASP A 435 40.35 -3.50 -7.59
C ASP A 435 40.39 -2.13 -8.30
N ALA A 436 41.52 -1.79 -8.93
CA ALA A 436 41.65 -0.55 -9.69
C ALA A 436 40.67 -0.46 -10.89
N TYR A 437 40.28 -1.58 -11.49
CA TYR A 437 39.21 -1.62 -12.48
C TYR A 437 37.86 -1.35 -11.81
N MET A 438 37.55 -2.05 -10.71
CA MET A 438 36.27 -1.91 -9.98
C MET A 438 36.04 -0.51 -9.39
N GLN A 439 37.10 0.19 -8.98
CA GLN A 439 37.02 1.57 -8.49
C GLN A 439 36.50 2.57 -9.55
N LYS A 440 36.61 2.25 -10.84
CA LYS A 440 36.11 3.11 -11.94
C LYS A 440 34.61 2.95 -12.20
N LEU A 441 34.00 1.87 -11.70
CA LEU A 441 32.57 1.61 -11.88
C LEU A 441 31.73 2.51 -10.96
N PRO A 442 30.48 2.88 -11.32
CA PRO A 442 29.61 3.63 -10.43
C PRO A 442 29.22 2.79 -9.20
N GLU A 443 29.05 3.43 -8.04
CA GLU A 443 28.68 2.73 -6.79
C GLU A 443 27.37 1.94 -6.94
N ALA A 444 26.41 2.49 -7.68
CA ALA A 444 25.15 1.83 -8.02
C ALA A 444 25.31 0.46 -8.69
N ALA A 445 26.42 0.21 -9.42
CA ALA A 445 26.66 -1.09 -10.05
C ALA A 445 26.89 -2.23 -9.05
N PHE A 446 27.30 -1.91 -7.81
CA PHE A 446 27.59 -2.89 -6.76
C PHE A 446 26.36 -3.20 -5.89
N HIS A 447 25.31 -2.39 -5.98
CA HIS A 447 24.07 -2.63 -5.23
C HIS A 447 23.13 -3.53 -6.02
N PRO A 448 22.57 -4.58 -5.40
CA PRO A 448 21.58 -5.41 -6.06
C PRO A 448 20.32 -4.58 -6.34
N LEU A 449 19.94 -4.52 -7.61
CA LEU A 449 18.67 -3.97 -8.06
C LEU A 449 17.62 -5.09 -7.94
N THR A 450 16.60 -4.90 -7.12
CA THR A 450 15.50 -5.86 -7.06
C THR A 450 14.56 -5.58 -8.22
N GLU A 451 14.58 -6.44 -9.23
CA GLU A 451 13.59 -6.41 -10.29
C GLU A 451 12.25 -6.93 -9.77
N VAL A 452 11.19 -6.17 -10.03
CA VAL A 452 9.83 -6.46 -9.59
C VAL A 452 8.97 -6.71 -10.82
N ASP A 453 8.31 -7.86 -10.86
CA ASP A 453 7.41 -8.25 -11.96
C ASP A 453 6.06 -7.52 -11.87
N ALA A 454 5.52 -7.32 -10.67
CA ALA A 454 4.24 -6.64 -10.48
C ALA A 454 4.09 -5.98 -9.10
N LEU A 455 3.40 -4.84 -9.07
CA LEU A 455 2.81 -4.30 -7.85
C LEU A 455 1.59 -5.15 -7.47
N VAL A 456 1.45 -5.45 -6.18
CA VAL A 456 0.34 -6.26 -5.66
C VAL A 456 -0.24 -5.66 -4.40
N SER A 457 -1.58 -5.64 -4.30
CA SER A 457 -2.24 -5.33 -3.03
C SER A 457 -2.32 -6.57 -2.14
N LEU A 458 -2.23 -6.41 -0.82
CA LEU A 458 -2.26 -7.54 0.10
C LEU A 458 -3.60 -8.31 0.06
N ASP A 459 -4.70 -7.67 -0.30
CA ASP A 459 -6.01 -8.32 -0.47
C ASP A 459 -6.08 -9.22 -1.72
N GLU A 460 -5.22 -9.01 -2.71
CA GLU A 460 -5.13 -9.91 -3.87
C GLU A 460 -4.44 -11.24 -3.53
N LEU A 461 -3.75 -11.34 -2.39
CA LEU A 461 -2.94 -12.49 -1.99
C LEU A 461 -3.76 -13.51 -1.18
N THR A 462 -4.74 -14.12 -1.84
CA THR A 462 -5.56 -15.22 -1.29
C THR A 462 -4.91 -16.58 -1.57
N LEU A 463 -5.35 -17.63 -0.87
CA LEU A 463 -4.89 -19.01 -1.16
C LEU A 463 -5.17 -19.42 -2.61
N GLU A 464 -6.30 -18.98 -3.17
CA GLU A 464 -6.73 -19.32 -4.53
C GLU A 464 -5.87 -18.62 -5.58
N SER A 465 -5.66 -17.31 -5.42
CA SER A 465 -4.84 -16.52 -6.35
C SER A 465 -3.36 -16.88 -6.26
N VAL A 466 -2.83 -17.15 -5.07
CA VAL A 466 -1.43 -17.57 -4.89
C VAL A 466 -1.18 -18.96 -5.45
N ALA A 467 -2.15 -19.90 -5.35
CA ALA A 467 -2.01 -21.22 -5.97
C ALA A 467 -1.81 -21.14 -7.50
N LEU A 468 -2.35 -20.10 -8.14
CA LEU A 468 -2.18 -19.89 -9.59
C LEU A 468 -0.77 -19.43 -9.98
N VAL A 469 0.05 -18.94 -9.04
CA VAL A 469 1.46 -18.58 -9.32
C VAL A 469 2.25 -19.80 -9.79
N GLU A 470 1.95 -20.98 -9.27
CA GLU A 470 2.58 -22.25 -9.70
C GLU A 470 2.32 -22.57 -11.18
N ARG A 471 1.31 -21.98 -11.83
CA ARG A 471 1.11 -22.14 -13.29
C ARG A 471 2.20 -21.47 -14.13
N LEU A 472 2.98 -20.57 -13.53
CA LEU A 472 4.15 -19.95 -14.16
C LEU A 472 5.39 -20.87 -14.09
N ALA A 473 5.36 -21.89 -13.24
CA ALA A 473 6.40 -22.90 -13.16
C ALA A 473 6.44 -23.77 -14.44
N PRO A 474 7.54 -24.50 -14.74
CA PRO A 474 8.76 -24.62 -13.93
C PRO A 474 9.56 -23.31 -13.89
N PHE A 475 10.04 -22.94 -12.70
CA PHE A 475 10.94 -21.80 -12.50
C PHE A 475 12.40 -22.22 -12.66
N GLY A 476 13.24 -21.31 -13.13
CA GLY A 476 14.67 -21.55 -13.37
C GLY A 476 15.34 -20.37 -14.08
N GLN A 477 16.51 -20.60 -14.68
CA GLN A 477 17.20 -19.57 -15.46
C GLN A 477 16.29 -19.02 -16.56
N GLU A 478 16.29 -17.70 -16.80
CA GLU A 478 15.37 -17.00 -17.72
C GLU A 478 13.85 -17.10 -17.40
N ASN A 479 13.44 -17.86 -16.37
CA ASN A 479 12.08 -17.82 -15.83
C ASN A 479 12.11 -17.93 -14.28
N PRO A 480 12.66 -16.93 -13.57
CA PRO A 480 12.71 -16.95 -12.12
C PRO A 480 11.30 -16.93 -11.52
N GLN A 481 11.18 -17.31 -10.25
CA GLN A 481 9.94 -17.09 -9.50
C GLN A 481 9.62 -15.58 -9.50
N PRO A 482 8.35 -15.18 -9.67
CA PRO A 482 8.03 -13.76 -9.77
C PRO A 482 8.17 -13.04 -8.45
N THR A 483 8.82 -11.88 -8.50
CA THR A 483 8.97 -10.97 -7.36
C THR A 483 7.89 -9.91 -7.42
N PHE A 484 7.14 -9.78 -6.34
CA PHE A 484 6.05 -8.83 -6.17
C PHE A 484 6.44 -7.72 -5.22
N LEU A 485 5.85 -6.54 -5.40
CA LEU A 485 6.05 -5.38 -4.52
C LEU A 485 4.72 -4.94 -3.92
N ALA A 486 4.61 -5.00 -2.59
CA ALA A 486 3.56 -4.30 -1.85
C ALA A 486 4.10 -2.96 -1.36
N ARG A 487 3.40 -1.87 -1.71
CA ARG A 487 3.77 -0.51 -1.30
C ARG A 487 2.98 -0.04 -0.10
N ASN A 488 3.56 0.89 0.66
CA ASN A 488 2.88 1.59 1.74
C ASN A 488 2.26 0.65 2.80
N VAL A 489 2.93 -0.46 3.11
CA VAL A 489 2.46 -1.43 4.13
C VAL A 489 3.19 -1.22 5.46
N THR A 490 2.59 -1.66 6.56
CA THR A 490 3.24 -1.66 7.88
C THR A 490 3.74 -3.07 8.21
N LEU A 491 4.83 -3.13 8.97
CA LEU A 491 5.31 -4.35 9.62
C LEU A 491 4.72 -4.46 11.04
N VAL A 492 3.87 -5.44 11.29
CA VAL A 492 3.37 -5.76 12.65
C VAL A 492 3.83 -7.15 13.07
N ASN A 493 3.72 -7.47 14.36
CA ASN A 493 4.13 -8.76 14.92
C ASN A 493 5.58 -9.16 14.54
N THR A 494 6.50 -8.19 14.58
CA THR A 494 7.90 -8.36 14.21
C THR A 494 8.66 -9.18 15.24
N ARG A 495 9.50 -10.13 14.79
CA ARG A 495 10.30 -11.00 15.66
C ARG A 495 11.54 -11.54 14.95
N ALA A 496 12.62 -11.69 15.71
CA ALA A 496 13.77 -12.49 15.30
C ALA A 496 13.54 -13.97 15.62
N VAL A 497 13.73 -14.85 14.65
CA VAL A 497 13.48 -16.30 14.74
C VAL A 497 14.69 -17.11 14.27
N GLY A 498 14.66 -18.42 14.51
CA GLY A 498 15.79 -19.32 14.27
C GLY A 498 16.69 -19.49 15.49
N GLN A 499 17.57 -20.50 15.48
CA GLN A 499 18.50 -20.77 16.58
C GLN A 499 19.49 -19.61 16.79
N THR A 500 19.93 -19.03 15.67
CA THR A 500 20.88 -17.91 15.56
C THR A 500 20.21 -16.53 15.60
N LYS A 501 18.87 -16.45 15.63
CA LYS A 501 18.09 -15.21 15.57
C LYS A 501 18.43 -14.30 14.38
N ASP A 502 18.87 -14.89 13.26
CA ASP A 502 19.25 -14.21 12.01
C ASP A 502 18.12 -14.20 10.97
N HIS A 503 16.91 -14.62 11.32
CA HIS A 503 15.75 -14.59 10.44
C HIS A 503 14.70 -13.61 10.98
N PHE A 504 14.15 -12.78 10.11
CA PHE A 504 13.13 -11.80 10.47
C PHE A 504 11.76 -12.32 10.07
N ALA A 505 10.84 -12.44 11.02
CA ALA A 505 9.44 -12.75 10.74
C ALA A 505 8.56 -11.57 11.14
N CYS A 506 7.55 -11.28 10.32
CA CYS A 506 6.60 -10.19 10.54
C CYS A 506 5.25 -10.53 9.92
N THR A 507 4.31 -9.60 10.03
CA THR A 507 3.07 -9.56 9.26
C THR A 507 3.05 -8.25 8.49
N LEU A 508 2.96 -8.33 7.15
CA LEU A 508 2.69 -7.17 6.30
C LEU A 508 1.21 -6.83 6.44
N THR A 509 0.87 -5.57 6.66
CA THR A 509 -0.53 -5.13 6.74
C THR A 509 -0.73 -3.75 6.14
N ASN A 510 -1.87 -3.55 5.46
CA ASN A 510 -2.37 -2.23 5.07
C ASN A 510 -3.59 -1.83 5.92
N GLY A 511 -3.76 -2.46 7.09
CA GLY A 511 -4.92 -2.33 7.97
C GLY A 511 -6.13 -3.16 7.53
N ARG A 512 -6.37 -3.30 6.21
CA ARG A 512 -7.49 -4.09 5.64
C ARG A 512 -7.15 -5.58 5.51
N ALA A 513 -6.00 -5.87 4.91
CA ALA A 513 -5.51 -7.20 4.65
C ALA A 513 -4.13 -7.39 5.28
N SER A 514 -3.82 -8.63 5.63
CA SER A 514 -2.54 -8.98 6.22
C SER A 514 -1.99 -10.28 5.65
N VAL A 515 -0.67 -10.33 5.49
CA VAL A 515 0.05 -11.49 4.98
C VAL A 515 1.28 -11.75 5.85
N ALA A 516 1.48 -12.99 6.27
CA ALA A 516 2.66 -13.37 7.04
C ALA A 516 3.93 -13.26 6.19
N GLY A 517 4.97 -12.63 6.72
CA GLY A 517 6.25 -12.41 6.06
C GLY A 517 7.41 -13.11 6.76
N ILE A 518 8.36 -13.63 6.00
CA ILE A 518 9.65 -14.12 6.51
C ILE A 518 10.81 -13.69 5.59
N MET A 519 11.87 -13.17 6.18
CA MET A 519 13.15 -12.87 5.53
C MET A 519 14.23 -13.74 6.17
N PHE A 520 14.90 -14.59 5.37
CA PHE A 520 16.03 -15.38 5.85
C PHE A 520 17.33 -14.56 5.80
N HIS A 521 18.24 -14.83 6.73
CA HIS A 521 19.55 -14.18 6.83
C HIS A 521 19.49 -12.64 6.76
N CYS A 522 18.62 -12.04 7.57
CA CYS A 522 18.39 -10.60 7.57
C CYS A 522 19.52 -9.85 8.29
N ALA A 523 20.38 -9.16 7.54
CA ALA A 523 21.52 -8.42 8.10
C ALA A 523 21.11 -7.19 8.93
N ALA A 524 19.95 -6.58 8.65
CA ALA A 524 19.49 -5.34 9.29
C ALA A 524 18.29 -5.57 10.23
N ILE A 525 18.27 -6.72 10.92
CA ILE A 525 17.11 -7.16 11.71
C ILE A 525 16.71 -6.17 12.80
N ASP A 526 17.67 -5.61 13.53
CA ASP A 526 17.39 -4.68 14.65
C ASP A 526 16.66 -3.43 14.16
N ALA A 527 17.03 -2.89 13.00
CA ALA A 527 16.36 -1.74 12.40
C ALA A 527 14.93 -2.06 11.98
N LEU A 528 14.66 -3.28 11.51
CA LEU A 528 13.31 -3.70 11.11
C LEU A 528 12.41 -4.03 12.31
N LEU A 529 12.99 -4.51 13.43
CA LEU A 529 12.22 -4.85 14.64
C LEU A 529 11.55 -3.64 15.27
N VAL A 530 12.23 -2.48 15.24
CA VAL A 530 11.74 -1.23 15.84
C VAL A 530 11.12 -0.27 14.82
N ASN A 531 10.98 -0.68 13.56
CA ASN A 531 10.43 0.17 12.51
C ASN A 531 8.90 0.24 12.61
N ASP A 532 8.39 1.43 12.88
CA ASP A 532 6.95 1.73 12.97
C ASP A 532 6.45 2.52 11.73
N ALA A 533 7.35 2.86 10.80
CA ALA A 533 7.03 3.54 9.57
C ALA A 533 6.55 2.58 8.48
N VAL A 534 5.75 3.12 7.54
CA VAL A 534 5.35 2.40 6.34
C VAL A 534 6.57 1.99 5.53
N VAL A 535 6.46 0.86 4.85
CA VAL A 535 7.52 0.23 4.07
C VAL A 535 7.00 -0.19 2.70
N ASP A 536 7.93 -0.29 1.77
CA ASP A 536 7.77 -1.04 0.53
C ASP A 536 8.45 -2.39 0.70
N ALA A 537 7.74 -3.48 0.41
CA ALA A 537 8.23 -4.85 0.61
C ALA A 537 8.23 -5.61 -0.72
N ALA A 538 9.42 -6.07 -1.15
CA ALA A 538 9.60 -6.97 -2.27
C ALA A 538 9.71 -8.42 -1.79
N PHE A 539 8.93 -9.31 -2.39
CA PHE A 539 8.84 -10.70 -1.96
C PHE A 539 8.38 -11.62 -3.09
N THR A 540 8.76 -12.89 -2.98
CA THR A 540 8.03 -13.98 -3.64
C THR A 540 6.92 -14.47 -2.72
N VAL A 541 5.90 -15.12 -3.27
CA VAL A 541 4.76 -15.63 -2.48
C VAL A 541 4.63 -17.13 -2.64
N GLN A 542 4.28 -17.82 -1.55
CA GLN A 542 4.02 -19.25 -1.54
C GLN A 542 2.91 -19.63 -0.56
N ILE A 543 2.38 -20.85 -0.71
CA ILE A 543 1.45 -21.45 0.25
C ILE A 543 2.25 -22.28 1.24
N ASP A 544 2.18 -21.88 2.51
CA ASP A 544 2.76 -22.64 3.63
C ASP A 544 1.70 -23.59 4.19
N GLU A 545 2.09 -24.83 4.50
CA GLU A 545 1.22 -25.82 5.13
C GLU A 545 1.82 -26.29 6.45
N TRP A 546 1.12 -26.00 7.56
CA TRP A 546 1.57 -26.36 8.89
C TRP A 546 0.44 -27.04 9.67
N ARG A 547 0.68 -28.29 10.12
CA ARG A 547 -0.30 -29.11 10.85
C ARG A 547 -1.67 -29.18 10.16
N GLY A 548 -1.67 -29.30 8.83
CA GLY A 548 -2.88 -29.37 8.00
C GLY A 548 -3.60 -28.03 7.79
N ARG A 549 -3.07 -26.91 8.28
CA ARG A 549 -3.57 -25.56 7.95
C ARG A 549 -2.72 -24.93 6.86
N ARG A 550 -3.35 -24.44 5.82
CA ARG A 550 -2.71 -23.74 4.69
C ARG A 550 -2.87 -22.23 4.87
N SER A 551 -1.80 -21.48 4.64
CA SER A 551 -1.79 -20.02 4.70
C SER A 551 -0.87 -19.43 3.64
N VAL A 552 -1.17 -18.22 3.18
CA VAL A 552 -0.28 -17.46 2.30
C VAL A 552 0.89 -16.89 3.09
N LYS A 553 2.09 -16.96 2.51
CA LYS A 553 3.32 -16.44 3.11
C LYS A 553 4.16 -15.69 2.07
N ALA A 554 4.54 -14.47 2.42
CA ALA A 554 5.50 -13.65 1.68
C ALA A 554 6.92 -14.02 2.12
N MET A 555 7.72 -14.47 1.16
CA MET A 555 9.15 -14.70 1.33
C MET A 555 9.86 -13.40 0.97
N LEU A 556 10.11 -12.59 1.99
CA LEU A 556 10.67 -11.25 1.88
C LEU A 556 12.10 -11.34 1.37
N GLU A 557 12.35 -10.72 0.22
CA GLU A 557 13.70 -10.53 -0.31
C GLU A 557 14.28 -9.23 0.21
N THR A 558 13.45 -8.18 0.27
CA THR A 558 13.89 -6.84 0.62
C THR A 558 12.75 -6.00 1.16
N VAL A 559 13.05 -5.21 2.18
CA VAL A 559 12.11 -4.26 2.78
C VAL A 559 12.78 -2.90 2.82
N ALA A 560 12.12 -1.90 2.26
CA ALA A 560 12.58 -0.51 2.22
C ALA A 560 11.65 0.34 3.10
N PRO A 561 12.09 0.74 4.31
CA PRO A 561 11.36 1.72 5.10
C PRO A 561 11.27 3.03 4.34
N ALA A 562 10.11 3.68 4.38
CA ALA A 562 9.96 5.03 3.88
C ALA A 562 10.80 6.00 4.71
N ARG A 563 11.32 7.05 4.07
CA ARG A 563 12.22 8.04 4.69
C ARG A 563 11.89 9.43 4.19
N SER A 564 12.20 10.44 5.00
CA SER A 564 12.15 11.85 4.59
C SER A 564 12.99 12.09 3.34
N CYS A 565 12.44 12.83 2.39
CA CYS A 565 13.10 13.14 1.13
C CYS A 565 13.62 14.57 1.16
N CYS A 566 14.93 14.75 1.26
CA CYS A 566 15.56 16.07 1.26
C CYS A 566 15.28 16.86 -0.04
N ALA A 567 15.09 16.17 -1.17
CA ALA A 567 14.71 16.81 -2.42
C ALA A 567 13.27 17.36 -2.37
N LEU A 568 12.34 16.63 -1.73
CA LEU A 568 10.98 17.13 -1.50
C LEU A 568 11.02 18.34 -0.57
N GLU A 569 11.76 18.28 0.54
CA GLU A 569 11.93 19.41 1.46
C GLU A 569 12.52 20.64 0.76
N ALA A 570 13.48 20.46 -0.15
CA ALA A 570 14.06 21.55 -0.94
C ALA A 570 13.09 22.15 -1.99
N CYS A 571 12.04 21.43 -2.38
CA CYS A 571 11.01 21.92 -3.29
C CYS A 571 9.87 22.66 -2.58
N LEU A 572 9.74 22.51 -1.26
CA LEU A 572 8.70 23.18 -0.47
C LEU A 572 9.14 24.59 -0.07
N ASP A 573 8.16 25.47 0.15
CA ASP A 573 8.39 26.80 0.68
C ASP A 573 9.04 26.70 2.09
N PRO A 574 10.28 27.18 2.30
CA PRO A 574 10.96 27.09 3.58
C PRO A 574 10.17 27.71 4.73
N ASP A 575 9.44 28.80 4.47
CA ASP A 575 8.62 29.48 5.47
C ASP A 575 7.43 28.62 5.89
N ALA A 576 6.86 27.85 4.95
CA ALA A 576 5.76 26.92 5.22
C ALA A 576 6.22 25.71 6.07
N VAL A 577 7.42 25.19 5.78
CA VAL A 577 8.02 24.08 6.51
C VAL A 577 8.35 24.52 7.94
N SER A 578 8.97 25.69 8.12
CA SER A 578 9.26 26.26 9.44
C SER A 578 7.99 26.46 10.25
N PHE A 579 7.00 27.18 9.70
CA PHE A 579 5.72 27.43 10.37
C PHE A 579 5.05 26.15 10.87
N THR A 580 5.02 25.10 10.03
CA THR A 580 4.41 23.83 10.42
C THR A 580 5.22 23.15 11.53
N ALA A 581 6.55 23.21 11.49
CA ALA A 581 7.40 22.65 12.54
C ALA A 581 7.21 23.38 13.89
N ASP A 582 7.17 24.71 13.86
CA ASP A 582 6.97 25.58 15.02
C ASP A 582 5.61 25.28 15.68
N LEU A 583 4.56 25.10 14.87
CA LEU A 583 3.22 24.74 15.33
C LEU A 583 3.18 23.43 16.14
N PHE A 584 4.00 22.44 15.77
CA PHE A 584 4.10 21.18 16.51
C PHE A 584 4.95 21.29 17.78
N ALA A 585 5.96 22.17 17.79
CA ALA A 585 6.83 22.43 18.93
C ALA A 585 6.13 23.24 20.03
N GLU A 586 5.36 24.26 19.65
CA GLU A 586 4.53 25.04 20.60
C GLU A 586 3.48 24.17 21.29
N ALA A 587 2.94 23.18 20.58
CA ALA A 587 2.03 22.19 21.14
C ALA A 587 2.71 21.15 22.07
N GLU A 588 4.02 21.23 22.35
CA GLU A 588 4.73 20.38 23.35
C GLU A 588 4.84 21.04 24.73
N GLY A 589 4.64 22.36 24.86
CA GLY A 589 4.58 23.05 26.15
C GLY A 589 3.25 22.85 26.85
N GLU A 590 3.23 22.86 28.19
CA GLU A 590 1.96 23.06 28.93
C GLU A 590 1.28 24.32 28.37
N PRO A 591 0.01 24.24 27.96
CA PRO A 591 -0.69 25.44 27.52
C PRO A 591 -0.77 26.37 28.73
N ASP A 592 -0.06 27.49 28.67
CA ASP A 592 -0.34 28.60 29.56
C ASP A 592 -1.73 29.12 29.18
N LEU A 593 -2.75 28.61 29.85
CA LEU A 593 -4.18 28.94 29.70
C LEU A 593 -4.49 30.42 30.03
N ALA A 594 -3.47 31.26 30.18
CA ALA A 594 -3.58 32.63 30.66
C ALA A 594 -3.21 33.72 29.65
N ALA A 595 -2.85 33.38 28.41
CA ALA A 595 -2.44 34.39 27.42
C ALA A 595 -3.07 34.16 26.04
N ALA A 596 -4.36 33.86 25.98
CA ALA A 596 -5.16 34.36 24.87
C ALA A 596 -5.54 35.80 25.24
N ASP A 597 -4.64 36.74 24.98
CA ASP A 597 -5.04 38.15 24.94
C ASP A 597 -6.22 38.22 23.95
N GLU A 598 -7.39 38.59 24.45
CA GLU A 598 -8.42 39.22 23.64
C GLU A 598 -7.76 40.49 23.08
N ALA A 599 -7.06 40.35 21.96
CA ALA A 599 -6.78 41.49 21.11
C ALA A 599 -8.14 42.16 20.90
N PRO A 600 -8.31 43.45 21.28
CA PRO A 600 -9.59 44.12 21.15
C PRO A 600 -10.06 43.93 19.71
N GLU A 601 -11.30 43.46 19.53
CA GLU A 601 -11.91 43.40 18.21
C GLU A 601 -11.57 44.71 17.50
N PRO A 602 -10.95 44.68 16.30
CA PRO A 602 -10.71 45.91 15.57
C PRO A 602 -12.07 46.60 15.46
N ALA A 603 -12.13 47.86 15.91
CA ALA A 603 -13.37 48.63 15.95
C ALA A 603 -14.12 48.39 14.64
N LEU A 604 -15.37 47.93 14.75
CA LEU A 604 -16.21 47.61 13.60
C LEU A 604 -16.06 48.74 12.58
N PRO A 605 -15.61 48.47 11.34
CA PRO A 605 -15.42 49.52 10.36
C PRO A 605 -16.75 50.27 10.21
N ASP A 606 -16.72 51.60 10.12
CA ASP A 606 -17.93 52.35 9.79
C ASP A 606 -18.44 51.86 8.43
N LEU A 607 -19.49 51.05 8.46
CA LEU A 607 -20.07 50.39 7.30
C LEU A 607 -21.03 51.32 6.55
N ALA A 608 -21.41 52.46 7.12
CA ALA A 608 -22.39 53.39 6.54
C ALA A 608 -21.97 53.93 5.16
N PRO A 609 -20.70 54.30 4.88
CA PRO A 609 -20.28 54.76 3.55
C PRO A 609 -20.38 53.65 2.50
N ARG A 610 -20.03 52.41 2.86
CA ARG A 610 -20.15 51.25 1.96
C ARG A 610 -21.60 50.94 1.66
N ARG A 611 -22.45 50.97 2.69
CA ARG A 611 -23.89 50.75 2.56
C ARG A 611 -24.52 51.75 1.59
N ALA A 612 -24.28 53.04 1.77
CA ALA A 612 -24.82 54.08 0.90
C ALA A 612 -24.42 53.91 -0.58
N GLN A 613 -23.18 53.46 -0.85
CA GLN A 613 -22.71 53.15 -2.21
C GLN A 613 -23.49 52.00 -2.85
N TRP A 614 -23.75 50.93 -2.10
CA TRP A 614 -24.44 49.75 -2.62
C TRP A 614 -25.95 49.95 -2.70
N GLU A 615 -26.56 50.76 -1.83
CA GLU A 615 -27.97 51.20 -1.95
C GLU A 615 -28.19 52.08 -3.19
N GLU A 616 -27.21 52.92 -3.55
CA GLU A 616 -27.25 53.66 -4.83
C GLU A 616 -27.10 52.72 -6.03
N THR A 617 -26.22 51.72 -5.92
CA THR A 617 -26.05 50.69 -6.95
C THR A 617 -27.33 49.86 -7.10
N ALA A 618 -27.98 49.51 -6.00
CA ALA A 618 -29.25 48.79 -5.98
C ALA A 618 -30.35 49.55 -6.75
N ARG A 619 -30.41 50.88 -6.59
CA ARG A 619 -31.37 51.73 -7.30
C ARG A 619 -31.08 51.89 -8.79
N ARG A 620 -29.80 51.94 -9.18
CA ARG A 620 -29.38 52.18 -10.57
C ARG A 620 -29.31 50.89 -11.41
N ASP A 621 -28.82 49.80 -10.83
CA ASP A 621 -28.57 48.52 -11.50
C ASP A 621 -28.77 47.33 -10.54
N PRO A 622 -30.03 46.90 -10.32
CA PRO A 622 -30.34 45.77 -9.46
C PRO A 622 -29.67 44.46 -9.91
N ASN A 623 -29.54 44.24 -11.22
CA ASN A 623 -28.91 43.04 -11.77
C ASN A 623 -27.40 43.05 -11.52
N GLY A 624 -26.76 44.21 -11.65
CA GLY A 624 -25.35 44.41 -11.31
C GLY A 624 -25.06 44.25 -9.82
N LEU A 625 -25.98 44.67 -8.94
CA LEU A 625 -25.88 44.40 -7.49
C LEU A 625 -25.86 42.90 -7.22
N GLU A 626 -26.81 42.15 -7.77
CA GLU A 626 -26.88 40.71 -7.54
C GLU A 626 -25.65 40.00 -8.08
N ALA A 627 -25.19 40.34 -9.29
CA ALA A 627 -23.97 39.79 -9.85
C ALA A 627 -22.74 40.07 -8.96
N ALA A 628 -22.67 41.26 -8.34
CA ALA A 628 -21.62 41.59 -7.39
C ALA A 628 -21.71 40.77 -6.09
N ILE A 629 -22.91 40.55 -5.55
CA ILE A 629 -23.13 39.70 -4.38
C ILE A 629 -22.75 38.26 -4.67
N VAL A 630 -23.24 37.68 -5.78
CA VAL A 630 -22.90 36.32 -6.22
C VAL A 630 -21.38 36.20 -6.40
N LYS A 631 -20.74 37.15 -7.06
CA LYS A 631 -19.29 37.17 -7.24
C LYS A 631 -18.52 37.28 -5.92
N ALA A 632 -19.06 37.98 -4.93
CA ALA A 632 -18.46 38.05 -3.60
C ALA A 632 -18.50 36.71 -2.86
N ILE A 633 -19.51 35.87 -3.11
CA ILE A 633 -19.71 34.59 -2.43
C ILE A 633 -19.02 33.42 -3.18
N ILE A 634 -19.11 33.35 -4.51
CA ILE A 634 -18.59 32.21 -5.32
C ILE A 634 -17.53 32.58 -6.37
N GLY A 635 -17.10 33.83 -6.45
CA GLY A 635 -16.13 34.30 -7.46
C GLY A 635 -16.72 34.35 -8.87
N ASP A 636 -15.91 34.08 -9.89
CA ASP A 636 -16.32 34.14 -11.31
C ASP A 636 -17.07 32.88 -11.80
N ARG A 637 -17.55 32.03 -10.88
CA ARG A 637 -18.29 30.81 -11.22
C ARG A 637 -19.76 31.15 -11.55
N PRO A 638 -20.38 30.49 -12.54
CA PRO A 638 -21.79 30.69 -12.84
C PRO A 638 -22.69 30.00 -11.79
N LEU A 639 -23.87 30.58 -11.54
CA LEU A 639 -24.93 29.94 -10.76
C LEU A 639 -25.39 28.63 -11.40
N HIS A 640 -25.67 27.62 -10.58
CA HIS A 640 -26.34 26.40 -11.03
C HIS A 640 -27.80 26.70 -11.44
N PRO A 641 -28.41 25.89 -12.34
CA PRO A 641 -29.80 26.07 -12.75
C PRO A 641 -30.77 26.15 -11.57
N ALA A 642 -30.66 25.23 -10.60
CA ALA A 642 -31.49 25.24 -9.40
C ALA A 642 -31.32 26.50 -8.54
N GLN A 643 -30.08 27.00 -8.39
CA GLN A 643 -29.83 28.25 -7.64
C GLN A 643 -30.51 29.45 -8.32
N ARG A 644 -30.43 29.52 -9.65
CA ARG A 644 -31.08 30.58 -10.42
C ARG A 644 -32.59 30.49 -10.28
N GLU A 645 -33.16 29.29 -10.40
CA GLU A 645 -34.59 29.10 -10.23
C GLU A 645 -35.04 29.54 -8.84
N ILE A 646 -34.34 29.13 -7.77
CA ILE A 646 -34.67 29.57 -6.39
C ILE A 646 -34.68 31.10 -6.29
N LEU A 647 -33.63 31.77 -6.79
CA LEU A 647 -33.55 33.23 -6.77
C LEU A 647 -34.69 33.88 -7.57
N ASP A 648 -35.05 33.33 -8.74
CA ASP A 648 -36.14 33.84 -9.56
C ASP A 648 -37.51 33.71 -8.86
N ARG A 649 -37.76 32.60 -8.16
CA ARG A 649 -38.98 32.39 -7.36
C ARG A 649 -39.05 33.34 -6.16
N LEU A 650 -37.94 33.50 -5.45
CA LEU A 650 -37.84 34.44 -4.32
C LEU A 650 -38.05 35.89 -4.77
N ARG A 651 -37.48 36.32 -5.91
CA ARG A 651 -37.72 37.65 -6.49
C ARG A 651 -39.18 37.87 -6.89
N ALA A 652 -39.91 36.83 -7.27
CA ALA A 652 -41.34 36.89 -7.50
C ALA A 652 -42.18 36.96 -6.21
N GLY A 653 -41.54 37.04 -5.03
CA GLY A 653 -42.18 37.07 -3.73
C GLY A 653 -42.75 35.71 -3.30
N LYS A 654 -42.33 34.61 -3.95
CA LYS A 654 -42.88 33.29 -3.68
C LYS A 654 -42.08 32.55 -2.62
N SER A 655 -42.77 32.13 -1.56
CA SER A 655 -42.19 31.22 -0.58
C SER A 655 -41.86 29.88 -1.23
N THR A 656 -40.61 29.43 -1.10
CA THR A 656 -40.06 28.34 -1.91
C THR A 656 -39.47 27.24 -1.03
N PHE A 657 -39.70 25.99 -1.41
CA PHE A 657 -39.03 24.83 -0.82
C PHE A 657 -37.95 24.31 -1.78
N ALA A 658 -36.70 24.22 -1.33
CA ALA A 658 -35.59 23.77 -2.15
C ALA A 658 -34.90 22.53 -1.58
N VAL A 659 -34.76 21.49 -2.40
CA VAL A 659 -33.95 20.31 -2.07
C VAL A 659 -32.71 20.31 -2.94
N MET A 660 -31.54 20.47 -2.33
CA MET A 660 -30.26 20.49 -3.03
C MET A 660 -29.18 19.78 -2.23
N ALA A 661 -28.43 18.88 -2.89
CA ALA A 661 -27.36 18.14 -2.24
C ALA A 661 -26.34 19.05 -1.53
N THR A 662 -25.77 18.57 -0.42
CA THR A 662 -24.73 19.31 0.33
C THR A 662 -23.57 19.70 -0.59
N GLY A 663 -23.14 20.96 -0.53
CA GLY A 663 -22.11 21.51 -1.40
C GLY A 663 -22.62 22.14 -2.72
N ARG A 664 -23.91 22.01 -3.06
CA ARG A 664 -24.54 22.69 -4.22
C ARG A 664 -24.86 24.17 -3.99
N GLY A 665 -24.43 24.75 -2.87
CA GLY A 665 -24.60 26.18 -2.59
C GLY A 665 -26.02 26.60 -2.19
N LYS A 666 -26.68 25.85 -1.30
CA LYS A 666 -27.97 26.27 -0.68
C LYS A 666 -27.86 27.64 -0.02
N SER A 667 -26.79 27.84 0.77
CA SER A 667 -26.54 29.10 1.48
C SER A 667 -26.38 30.31 0.56
N LEU A 668 -25.77 30.11 -0.62
CA LEU A 668 -25.67 31.17 -1.62
C LEU A 668 -27.04 31.74 -1.97
N CYS A 669 -28.06 30.90 -2.15
CA CYS A 669 -29.39 31.36 -2.58
C CYS A 669 -30.00 32.32 -1.57
N PHE A 670 -30.05 31.94 -0.29
CA PHE A 670 -30.64 32.81 0.73
C PHE A 670 -29.74 33.96 1.16
N GLN A 671 -28.41 33.81 1.14
CA GLN A 671 -27.49 34.91 1.42
C GLN A 671 -27.58 35.99 0.35
N THR A 672 -27.64 35.60 -0.93
CA THR A 672 -27.82 36.54 -2.04
C THR A 672 -29.15 37.26 -1.94
N TYR A 673 -30.25 36.55 -1.70
CA TYR A 673 -31.57 37.17 -1.58
C TYR A 673 -31.70 38.07 -0.35
N ALA A 674 -31.19 37.65 0.82
CA ALA A 674 -31.17 38.46 2.04
C ALA A 674 -30.36 39.75 1.85
N ALA A 675 -29.17 39.65 1.26
CA ALA A 675 -28.33 40.81 0.98
C ALA A 675 -28.99 41.78 0.01
N PHE A 676 -29.64 41.26 -1.04
CA PHE A 676 -30.40 42.06 -1.98
C PHE A 676 -31.53 42.83 -1.27
N ARG A 677 -32.37 42.14 -0.49
CA ARG A 677 -33.51 42.72 0.26
C ARG A 677 -33.09 43.75 1.31
N ALA A 678 -31.96 43.52 1.98
CA ALA A 678 -31.40 44.47 2.95
C ALA A 678 -31.01 45.81 2.29
N LEU A 679 -30.48 45.76 1.07
CA LEU A 679 -30.01 46.93 0.32
C LEU A 679 -31.11 47.60 -0.52
N THR A 680 -32.17 46.89 -0.89
CA THR A 680 -33.29 47.45 -1.68
C THR A 680 -34.44 47.93 -0.81
N ASP A 681 -34.83 47.13 0.18
CA ASP A 681 -36.08 47.31 0.93
C ASP A 681 -35.85 47.59 2.42
N HIS A 682 -34.60 47.63 2.87
CA HIS A 682 -34.21 47.68 4.28
C HIS A 682 -34.88 46.56 5.13
N ALA A 683 -35.25 45.45 4.48
CA ALA A 683 -35.91 44.34 5.12
C ALA A 683 -34.89 43.49 5.90
N VAL A 684 -35.32 43.03 7.08
CA VAL A 684 -34.55 42.10 7.92
C VAL A 684 -34.81 40.67 7.47
N SER A 685 -33.75 39.87 7.43
CA SER A 685 -33.81 38.43 7.17
C SER A 685 -33.53 37.62 8.45
N LEU A 686 -34.37 36.64 8.75
CA LEU A 686 -34.17 35.72 9.86
C LEU A 686 -33.75 34.34 9.33
N PHE A 687 -32.58 33.84 9.74
CA PHE A 687 -32.10 32.52 9.38
C PHE A 687 -32.25 31.57 10.56
N ILE A 688 -33.08 30.56 10.40
CA ILE A 688 -33.38 29.54 11.41
C ILE A 688 -32.55 28.31 11.09
N TYR A 689 -31.67 27.94 12.03
CA TYR A 689 -30.80 26.76 11.92
C TYR A 689 -31.12 25.75 13.02
N PRO A 690 -30.97 24.44 12.76
CA PRO A 690 -31.34 23.40 13.71
C PRO A 690 -30.41 23.26 14.92
N LEU A 691 -29.15 23.69 14.80
CA LEU A 691 -28.14 23.46 15.82
C LEU A 691 -27.34 24.74 16.06
N ARG A 692 -26.97 24.95 17.31
CA ARG A 692 -26.24 26.15 17.78
C ARG A 692 -24.85 26.20 17.19
N ALA A 693 -24.20 25.03 17.17
CA ALA A 693 -22.89 24.84 16.58
C ALA A 693 -22.86 25.28 15.11
N LEU A 694 -23.97 25.12 14.36
CA LEU A 694 -24.07 25.57 12.97
C LEU A 694 -24.20 27.10 12.87
N ILE A 695 -24.83 27.77 13.84
CA ILE A 695 -25.07 29.22 13.79
C ILE A 695 -23.79 30.05 14.00
N ALA A 696 -22.99 29.68 15.01
CA ALA A 696 -21.75 30.39 15.35
C ALA A 696 -20.76 30.45 14.18
N ASP A 697 -20.91 29.48 13.30
CA ASP A 697 -20.04 29.09 12.24
C ASP A 697 -20.54 29.82 10.95
N GLN A 698 -21.85 29.73 10.65
CA GLN A 698 -22.47 30.45 9.52
C GLN A 698 -22.37 31.98 9.62
N VAL A 699 -22.42 32.56 10.82
CA VAL A 699 -22.35 34.03 10.98
C VAL A 699 -20.99 34.58 10.54
N PHE A 700 -19.90 33.84 10.75
CA PHE A 700 -18.55 34.27 10.37
C PHE A 700 -18.43 34.40 8.84
N HIS A 701 -18.91 33.40 8.09
CA HIS A 701 -18.90 33.42 6.63
C HIS A 701 -19.82 34.48 6.05
N LEU A 702 -20.97 34.68 6.69
CA LEU A 702 -21.90 35.74 6.33
C LEU A 702 -21.23 37.11 6.46
N ARG A 703 -20.56 37.38 7.59
CA ARG A 703 -19.79 38.61 7.83
C ARG A 703 -18.69 38.81 6.79
N ALA A 704 -17.83 37.83 6.57
CA ALA A 704 -16.72 37.92 5.62
C ALA A 704 -17.16 38.20 4.16
N SER A 705 -18.35 37.72 3.78
CA SER A 705 -18.88 37.87 2.43
C SER A 705 -19.71 39.16 2.27
N LEU A 706 -20.49 39.54 3.29
CA LEU A 706 -21.52 40.57 3.18
C LEU A 706 -21.18 41.92 3.82
N GLU A 707 -20.24 42.00 4.77
CA GLU A 707 -19.81 43.28 5.38
C GLU A 707 -19.24 44.26 4.35
N ARG A 708 -18.68 43.75 3.24
CA ARG A 708 -18.20 44.59 2.12
C ARG A 708 -19.32 45.38 1.43
N PHE A 709 -20.57 44.97 1.63
CA PHE A 709 -21.77 45.66 1.15
C PHE A 709 -22.41 46.56 2.22
N GLY A 710 -21.85 46.60 3.43
CA GLY A 710 -22.42 47.36 4.56
C GLY A 710 -23.61 46.66 5.23
N ILE A 711 -23.70 45.33 5.09
CA ILE A 711 -24.73 44.49 5.72
C ILE A 711 -24.24 44.02 7.08
N VAL A 712 -25.10 44.14 8.10
CA VAL A 712 -24.79 43.76 9.48
C VAL A 712 -25.56 42.49 9.87
N SER A 713 -24.86 41.56 10.53
CA SER A 713 -25.45 40.31 11.01
C SER A 713 -25.12 39.98 12.46
N ALA A 714 -26.09 39.39 13.16
CA ALA A 714 -25.98 39.00 14.56
C ALA A 714 -26.58 37.61 14.82
N VAL A 715 -26.14 36.99 15.92
CA VAL A 715 -26.63 35.70 16.41
C VAL A 715 -27.48 35.94 17.65
N ILE A 716 -28.64 35.28 17.73
CA ILE A 716 -29.47 35.28 18.94
C ILE A 716 -29.98 33.87 19.23
N THR A 717 -29.53 33.28 20.35
CA THR A 717 -29.85 31.89 20.76
C THR A 717 -29.98 31.80 22.28
N GLY A 718 -30.22 30.59 22.81
CA GLY A 718 -30.21 30.34 24.26
C GLY A 718 -28.88 30.63 24.98
N GLU A 719 -27.77 30.85 24.26
CA GLU A 719 -26.51 31.32 24.90
C GLU A 719 -26.38 32.81 25.02
N SER A 720 -27.15 33.56 24.24
CA SER A 720 -26.98 34.99 24.13
C SER A 720 -27.21 35.67 25.48
N THR A 721 -26.26 36.51 25.87
CA THR A 721 -26.35 37.25 27.13
C THR A 721 -27.54 38.21 27.10
N PRO A 722 -28.11 38.61 28.25
CA PRO A 722 -29.14 39.66 28.29
C PRO A 722 -28.73 40.94 27.53
N GLU A 723 -27.46 41.31 27.61
CA GLU A 723 -26.88 42.47 26.95
C GLU A 723 -26.83 42.31 25.42
N GLU A 724 -26.37 41.17 24.92
CA GLU A 724 -26.39 40.83 23.49
C GLU A 724 -27.81 40.84 22.93
N ARG A 725 -28.78 40.27 23.67
CA ARG A 725 -30.19 40.27 23.27
C ARG A 725 -30.73 41.69 23.14
N ALA A 726 -30.46 42.55 24.13
CA ALA A 726 -30.88 43.94 24.10
C ALA A 726 -30.28 44.70 22.91
N ALA A 727 -29.00 44.47 22.59
CA ALA A 727 -28.32 45.08 21.45
C ALA A 727 -28.93 44.63 20.11
N VAL A 728 -29.23 43.33 19.96
CA VAL A 728 -29.89 42.80 18.75
C VAL A 728 -31.28 43.42 18.55
N TYR A 729 -32.10 43.45 19.61
CA TYR A 729 -33.44 44.04 19.52
C TYR A 729 -33.43 45.55 19.23
N ALA A 730 -32.48 46.30 19.83
CA ALA A 730 -32.28 47.70 19.51
C ALA A 730 -31.88 47.89 18.04
N GLY A 731 -30.95 47.07 17.54
CA GLY A 731 -30.48 47.12 16.15
C GLY A 731 -31.57 46.78 15.12
N LEU A 732 -32.49 45.87 15.46
CA LEU A 732 -33.67 45.58 14.66
C LEU A 732 -34.64 46.78 14.60
N ALA A 733 -34.82 47.48 15.71
CA ALA A 733 -35.72 48.62 15.80
C ALA A 733 -35.17 49.88 15.11
N ASP A 734 -33.87 50.17 15.26
CA ASP A 734 -33.23 51.35 14.69
C ASP A 734 -32.73 51.15 13.25
N GLY A 735 -32.62 49.90 12.80
CA GLY A 735 -32.23 49.56 11.44
C GLY A 735 -30.77 49.38 11.15
N SER A 736 -29.94 49.34 12.19
CA SER A 736 -28.52 49.02 12.09
C SER A 736 -28.25 47.53 11.90
N LEU A 737 -29.27 46.65 11.96
CA LEU A 737 -29.16 45.21 11.79
C LEU A 737 -30.00 44.69 10.62
N ASP A 738 -29.42 43.83 9.77
CA ASP A 738 -30.08 43.31 8.55
C ASP A 738 -30.36 41.81 8.59
N ILE A 739 -29.49 41.00 9.21
CA ILE A 739 -29.64 39.55 9.24
C ILE A 739 -29.48 39.03 10.67
N VAL A 740 -30.42 38.21 11.12
CA VAL A 740 -30.40 37.54 12.42
C VAL A 740 -30.36 36.04 12.23
N LEU A 741 -29.41 35.36 12.86
CA LEU A 741 -29.35 33.90 12.90
C LEU A 741 -29.86 33.41 14.25
N THR A 742 -30.77 32.44 14.26
CA THR A 742 -31.41 31.95 15.49
C THR A 742 -31.75 30.46 15.42
N THR A 743 -32.14 29.89 16.55
CA THR A 743 -32.69 28.54 16.67
C THR A 743 -34.23 28.58 16.69
N PRO A 744 -34.92 27.51 16.24
CA PRO A 744 -36.37 27.39 16.36
C PRO A 744 -36.85 27.55 17.81
N GLU A 745 -36.11 27.00 18.77
CA GLU A 745 -36.44 27.06 20.19
C GLU A 745 -36.43 28.50 20.68
N TYR A 746 -35.37 29.27 20.35
CA TYR A 746 -35.27 30.68 20.73
C TYR A 746 -36.37 31.52 20.09
N LEU A 747 -36.58 31.34 18.78
CA LEU A 747 -37.61 32.05 18.02
C LEU A 747 -38.99 31.88 18.68
N MET A 748 -39.32 30.68 19.16
CA MET A 748 -40.65 30.41 19.69
C MET A 748 -40.98 31.13 20.99
N PHE A 749 -39.98 31.38 21.84
CA PHE A 749 -40.17 32.13 23.08
C PHE A 749 -40.11 33.65 22.88
N HIS A 750 -39.40 34.11 21.85
CA HIS A 750 -39.11 35.52 21.63
C HIS A 750 -39.65 36.07 20.30
N THR A 751 -40.70 35.43 19.76
CA THR A 751 -41.28 35.86 18.48
C THR A 751 -41.80 37.29 18.56
N ASP A 752 -42.42 37.68 19.68
CA ASP A 752 -43.06 38.98 19.82
C ASP A 752 -42.02 40.12 19.85
N GLU A 753 -40.87 39.88 20.49
CA GLU A 753 -39.73 40.82 20.52
C GLU A 753 -39.05 40.95 19.16
N LEU A 754 -38.91 39.85 18.40
CA LEU A 754 -38.39 39.89 17.03
C LEU A 754 -39.37 40.58 16.06
N ALA A 755 -40.67 40.36 16.24
CA ALA A 755 -41.73 40.96 15.44
C ALA A 755 -41.90 42.46 15.69
N ALA A 756 -41.51 42.96 16.88
CA ALA A 756 -41.71 44.35 17.28
C ALA A 756 -41.10 45.39 16.32
N SER A 757 -40.06 45.02 15.56
CA SER A 757 -39.46 45.88 14.53
C SER A 757 -40.37 46.12 13.31
N GLY A 758 -41.27 45.17 13.00
CA GLY A 758 -42.09 45.17 11.78
C GLY A 758 -41.29 45.06 10.47
N ARG A 759 -39.99 44.75 10.54
CA ARG A 759 -39.07 44.76 9.39
C ARG A 759 -38.69 43.39 8.86
N VAL A 760 -39.07 42.32 9.55
CA VAL A 760 -38.75 40.95 9.14
C VAL A 760 -39.53 40.61 7.87
N GLY A 761 -38.84 40.61 6.73
CA GLY A 761 -39.46 40.43 5.41
C GLY A 761 -39.05 39.13 4.71
N PHE A 762 -38.09 38.40 5.26
CA PHE A 762 -37.59 37.13 4.71
C PHE A 762 -37.18 36.18 5.84
N VAL A 763 -37.60 34.92 5.76
CA VAL A 763 -37.24 33.88 6.72
C VAL A 763 -36.67 32.68 5.99
N VAL A 764 -35.55 32.17 6.47
CA VAL A 764 -34.93 30.94 5.97
C VAL A 764 -35.07 29.87 7.03
N VAL A 765 -35.56 28.70 6.64
CA VAL A 765 -35.51 27.50 7.45
C VAL A 765 -34.47 26.58 6.82
N ASP A 766 -33.25 26.60 7.35
CA ASP A 766 -32.19 25.69 6.91
C ASP A 766 -32.40 24.31 7.55
N GLU A 767 -32.05 23.27 6.80
CA GLU A 767 -32.37 21.87 7.13
C GLU A 767 -33.83 21.65 7.53
N ALA A 768 -34.74 22.17 6.71
CA ALA A 768 -36.20 22.08 6.90
C ALA A 768 -36.74 20.64 7.06
N HIS A 769 -35.97 19.61 6.71
CA HIS A 769 -36.33 18.21 6.93
C HIS A 769 -36.59 17.85 8.40
N HIS A 770 -36.08 18.65 9.36
CA HIS A 770 -36.39 18.49 10.79
C HIS A 770 -37.88 18.69 11.12
N ILE A 771 -38.65 19.40 10.28
CA ILE A 771 -40.10 19.56 10.46
C ILE A 771 -40.81 18.19 10.42
N GLY A 772 -40.43 17.31 9.49
CA GLY A 772 -41.01 15.97 9.43
C GLY A 772 -40.59 15.04 10.56
N GLN A 773 -39.37 15.22 11.08
CA GLN A 773 -38.91 14.49 12.27
C GLN A 773 -39.67 14.92 13.53
N ALA A 774 -40.20 16.15 13.56
CA ALA A 774 -40.81 16.71 14.75
C ALA A 774 -42.18 16.09 15.11
N LYS A 775 -42.93 15.59 14.12
CA LYS A 775 -44.20 14.87 14.34
C LYS A 775 -44.04 13.55 15.11
N ALA A 776 -42.83 13.00 15.18
CA ALA A 776 -42.54 11.80 15.99
C ALA A 776 -42.36 12.09 17.50
N GLY A 777 -42.64 13.33 17.94
CA GLY A 777 -42.53 13.75 19.35
C GLY A 777 -41.16 14.33 19.73
N GLN A 778 -40.31 14.64 18.76
CA GLN A 778 -39.00 15.28 18.94
C GLN A 778 -39.11 16.76 18.51
N ARG A 779 -38.47 17.73 19.18
CA ARG A 779 -38.43 19.16 18.76
C ARG A 779 -39.78 19.81 18.39
N VAL A 780 -40.66 20.00 19.37
CA VAL A 780 -41.98 20.66 19.21
C VAL A 780 -41.89 22.06 18.57
N ALA A 781 -40.76 22.77 18.72
CA ALA A 781 -40.56 24.12 18.19
C ALA A 781 -40.79 24.21 16.67
N TYR A 782 -40.35 23.23 15.89
CA TYR A 782 -40.55 23.21 14.44
C TYR A 782 -42.02 23.12 14.03
N THR A 783 -42.85 22.44 14.82
CA THR A 783 -44.29 22.25 14.51
C THR A 783 -45.13 23.51 14.68
N GLN A 784 -44.57 24.57 15.27
CA GLN A 784 -45.25 25.81 15.61
C GLN A 784 -44.70 27.03 14.84
N LEU A 785 -43.83 26.80 13.85
CA LEU A 785 -43.26 27.86 13.03
C LEU A 785 -44.32 28.65 12.25
N ASP A 786 -45.45 28.02 11.90
CA ASP A 786 -46.62 28.68 11.30
C ASP A 786 -47.10 29.89 12.12
N ARG A 787 -47.22 29.71 13.44
CA ARG A 787 -47.62 30.76 14.39
C ARG A 787 -46.56 31.84 14.51
N ALA A 788 -45.28 31.44 14.48
CA ALA A 788 -44.16 32.38 14.54
C ALA A 788 -44.18 33.31 13.31
N LEU A 789 -44.31 32.73 12.12
CA LEU A 789 -44.34 33.44 10.85
C LEU A 789 -45.54 34.40 10.75
N THR A 790 -46.71 33.96 11.20
CA THR A 790 -47.91 34.82 11.25
C THR A 790 -47.67 36.06 12.13
N ARG A 791 -47.03 35.89 13.29
CA ARG A 791 -46.71 37.00 14.21
C ARG A 791 -45.62 37.92 13.66
N LEU A 792 -44.68 37.39 12.87
CA LEU A 792 -43.65 38.17 12.19
C LEU A 792 -44.19 38.97 10.99
N GLY A 793 -45.47 38.83 10.62
CA GLY A 793 -46.10 39.58 9.53
C GLY A 793 -46.04 38.89 8.16
N ASP A 794 -46.11 37.55 8.13
CA ASP A 794 -46.15 36.73 6.91
C ASP A 794 -44.99 36.99 5.93
N PRO A 795 -43.74 36.83 6.36
CA PRO A 795 -42.57 37.05 5.51
C PRO A 795 -42.46 36.00 4.38
N VAL A 796 -41.70 36.32 3.33
CA VAL A 796 -41.33 35.32 2.31
C VAL A 796 -40.47 34.25 2.97
N VAL A 797 -40.78 32.97 2.74
CA VAL A 797 -40.06 31.85 3.37
C VAL A 797 -39.25 31.07 2.34
N LEU A 798 -37.98 30.80 2.64
CA LEU A 798 -37.20 29.79 1.93
C LEU A 798 -36.92 28.61 2.88
N ALA A 799 -37.49 27.45 2.58
CA ALA A 799 -37.16 26.20 3.25
C ALA A 799 -36.11 25.46 2.43
N VAL A 800 -34.93 25.17 2.98
CA VAL A 800 -33.88 24.45 2.26
C VAL A 800 -33.46 23.19 2.99
N THR A 801 -33.10 22.13 2.27
CA THR A 801 -32.50 20.93 2.87
C THR A 801 -31.67 20.12 1.87
N ALA A 802 -30.76 19.30 2.37
CA ALA A 802 -30.04 18.32 1.55
C ALA A 802 -30.93 17.18 1.04
N THR A 803 -31.91 16.78 1.84
CA THR A 803 -32.66 15.54 1.64
C THR A 803 -34.07 15.65 2.21
N ALA A 804 -35.08 15.38 1.40
CA ALA A 804 -36.47 15.24 1.83
C ALA A 804 -37.17 14.15 0.99
N ASN A 805 -37.85 13.21 1.65
CA ASN A 805 -38.76 12.29 0.96
C ASN A 805 -40.17 12.92 0.87
N ASP A 806 -41.11 12.23 0.24
CA ASP A 806 -42.50 12.72 0.09
C ASP A 806 -43.14 13.10 1.44
N ALA A 807 -42.99 12.25 2.46
CA ALA A 807 -43.56 12.50 3.78
C ALA A 807 -42.99 13.77 4.44
N VAL A 808 -41.68 13.97 4.37
CA VAL A 808 -41.02 15.17 4.90
C VAL A 808 -41.44 16.42 4.12
N ALA A 809 -41.57 16.33 2.79
CA ALA A 809 -42.02 17.46 1.99
C ALA A 809 -43.47 17.85 2.33
N ASP A 810 -44.35 16.87 2.53
CA ASP A 810 -45.75 17.11 2.96
C ASP A 810 -45.82 17.72 4.36
N ASP A 811 -44.92 17.31 5.26
CA ASP A 811 -44.81 17.90 6.59
C ASP A 811 -44.32 19.36 6.56
N ILE A 812 -43.39 19.69 5.66
CA ILE A 812 -42.92 21.05 5.45
C ILE A 812 -44.06 21.94 4.93
N ASP A 813 -44.82 21.48 3.93
CA ASP A 813 -45.98 22.22 3.40
C ASP A 813 -47.09 22.42 4.43
N ALA A 814 -47.24 21.49 5.38
CA ALA A 814 -48.25 21.61 6.43
C ALA A 814 -47.92 22.71 7.46
N VAL A 815 -46.65 23.13 7.56
CA VAL A 815 -46.18 24.09 8.58
C VAL A 815 -45.75 25.42 7.96
N LEU A 816 -45.07 25.38 6.81
CA LEU A 816 -44.54 26.56 6.15
C LEU A 816 -45.43 26.96 4.97
N PRO A 817 -45.57 28.27 4.67
CA PRO A 817 -46.43 28.76 3.59
C PRO A 817 -45.76 28.59 2.21
N ILE A 818 -45.39 27.36 1.84
CA ILE A 818 -44.68 27.05 0.58
C ILE A 818 -45.62 27.19 -0.62
N GLN A 819 -45.16 27.88 -1.66
CA GLN A 819 -45.91 28.12 -2.90
C GLN A 819 -45.30 27.40 -4.10
N ASP A 820 -43.97 27.33 -4.19
CA ASP A 820 -43.24 26.63 -5.26
C ASP A 820 -42.15 25.72 -4.65
N SER A 821 -41.69 24.73 -5.42
CA SER A 821 -40.58 23.84 -5.02
C SER A 821 -39.52 23.72 -6.11
N VAL A 822 -38.24 23.69 -5.73
CA VAL A 822 -37.09 23.48 -6.63
C VAL A 822 -36.30 22.26 -6.15
N ILE A 823 -36.11 21.28 -7.03
CA ILE A 823 -35.45 20.00 -6.69
C ILE A 823 -34.24 19.82 -7.60
N ASP A 824 -33.04 19.79 -7.01
CA ASP A 824 -31.78 19.57 -7.73
C ASP A 824 -31.41 18.07 -7.73
N GLU A 825 -31.80 17.36 -8.78
CA GLU A 825 -31.57 15.90 -8.95
C GLU A 825 -30.09 15.50 -9.15
N THR A 826 -29.15 16.45 -9.15
CA THR A 826 -27.79 16.17 -9.60
C THR A 826 -26.98 15.32 -8.60
N ALA A 827 -26.74 14.06 -8.95
CA ALA A 827 -25.91 13.10 -8.20
C ALA A 827 -24.40 13.42 -8.24
N ARG A 828 -23.65 12.82 -7.31
CA ARG A 828 -22.19 12.88 -7.21
C ARG A 828 -21.56 11.52 -7.48
N ASP A 829 -21.61 11.09 -8.73
CA ASP A 829 -21.11 9.78 -9.19
C ASP A 829 -19.59 9.62 -9.02
N ASN A 830 -18.89 10.71 -8.76
CA ASN A 830 -17.45 10.71 -8.51
C ASN A 830 -17.07 10.41 -7.05
N LEU A 831 -18.04 10.29 -6.13
CA LEU A 831 -17.82 9.96 -4.73
C LEU A 831 -18.03 8.47 -4.46
N TYR A 832 -17.01 7.85 -3.87
CA TYR A 832 -17.01 6.43 -3.48
C TYR A 832 -16.94 6.30 -1.96
N LEU A 833 -17.66 5.33 -1.42
CA LEU A 833 -17.61 4.99 0.00
C LEU A 833 -16.64 3.83 0.23
N ASP A 834 -15.68 4.02 1.12
CA ASP A 834 -14.85 2.95 1.68
C ASP A 834 -15.24 2.74 3.15
N ASP A 835 -16.19 1.82 3.35
CA ASP A 835 -16.73 1.50 4.67
C ASP A 835 -15.82 0.52 5.41
N GLN A 836 -15.02 1.04 6.35
CA GLN A 836 -14.12 0.28 7.22
C GLN A 836 -14.50 0.45 8.69
N ARG A 837 -15.80 0.64 8.98
CA ARG A 837 -16.28 0.81 10.36
C ARG A 837 -15.87 -0.39 11.22
N ASN A 838 -15.40 -0.10 12.44
CA ASN A 838 -14.89 -1.11 13.39
C ASN A 838 -13.64 -1.88 12.92
N ILE A 839 -12.86 -1.35 11.96
CA ILE A 839 -11.58 -1.96 11.58
C ILE A 839 -10.63 -2.00 12.79
N PRO A 840 -10.04 -3.16 13.15
CA PRO A 840 -9.24 -3.30 14.38
C PRO A 840 -7.97 -2.42 14.40
N HIS A 841 -7.38 -2.18 13.23
CA HIS A 841 -6.11 -1.49 13.06
C HIS A 841 -6.26 -0.24 12.18
N ARG A 842 -7.19 0.66 12.57
CA ARG A 842 -7.49 1.88 11.79
C ARG A 842 -6.27 2.79 11.56
N GLU A 843 -5.29 2.78 12.45
CA GLU A 843 -4.05 3.55 12.30
C GLU A 843 -3.14 3.02 11.19
N ASP A 844 -3.03 1.68 11.04
CA ASP A 844 -2.26 1.06 9.96
C ASP A 844 -2.89 1.37 8.59
N TYR A 845 -4.23 1.31 8.54
CA TYR A 845 -5.00 1.71 7.37
C TYR A 845 -4.75 3.18 7.02
N LEU A 846 -4.81 4.06 8.01
CA LEU A 846 -4.62 5.49 7.82
C LEU A 846 -3.20 5.83 7.37
N ALA A 847 -2.18 5.20 7.96
CA ALA A 847 -0.79 5.39 7.56
C ALA A 847 -0.57 4.91 6.12
N SER A 848 -1.14 3.75 5.73
CA SER A 848 -1.08 3.23 4.36
C SER A 848 -1.75 4.16 3.35
N LEU A 849 -2.94 4.68 3.69
CA LEU A 849 -3.69 5.63 2.86
C LEU A 849 -2.93 6.94 2.69
N VAL A 850 -2.44 7.53 3.79
CA VAL A 850 -1.70 8.80 3.76
C VAL A 850 -0.40 8.67 2.95
N ALA A 851 0.29 7.53 3.05
CA ALA A 851 1.51 7.26 2.31
C ALA A 851 1.35 7.22 0.78
N THR A 852 0.13 7.18 0.25
CA THR A 852 -0.14 7.37 -1.19
C THR A 852 0.23 8.77 -1.69
N GLY A 853 0.28 9.76 -0.79
CA GLY A 853 0.54 11.17 -1.15
C GLY A 853 -0.68 11.92 -1.71
N GLU A 854 -1.85 11.27 -1.76
CA GLU A 854 -3.07 11.91 -2.21
C GLU A 854 -3.64 12.88 -1.16
N LYS A 855 -4.28 13.96 -1.63
CA LYS A 855 -4.77 15.03 -0.75
C LYS A 855 -5.89 14.54 0.15
N THR A 856 -5.65 14.56 1.45
CA THR A 856 -6.46 13.86 2.46
C THR A 856 -6.85 14.77 3.62
N VAL A 857 -8.13 14.75 4.01
CA VAL A 857 -8.63 15.40 5.23
C VAL A 857 -9.15 14.34 6.18
N ILE A 858 -8.77 14.42 7.45
CA ILE A 858 -9.10 13.43 8.48
C ILE A 858 -9.85 14.12 9.61
N TYR A 859 -11.13 13.79 9.80
CA TYR A 859 -11.97 14.39 10.82
C TYR A 859 -11.93 13.62 12.14
N VAL A 860 -11.66 14.35 13.22
CA VAL A 860 -11.64 13.87 14.61
C VAL A 860 -12.48 14.77 15.51
N ASN A 861 -12.97 14.23 16.62
CA ASN A 861 -13.90 14.94 17.52
C ASN A 861 -13.24 15.83 18.59
N SER A 862 -11.91 15.85 18.72
CA SER A 862 -11.24 16.68 19.73
C SER A 862 -9.95 17.34 19.24
N ARG A 863 -9.60 18.47 19.86
CA ARG A 863 -8.37 19.23 19.56
C ARG A 863 -7.13 18.38 19.85
N GLU A 864 -7.10 17.73 21.00
CA GLU A 864 -6.01 16.83 21.42
C GLU A 864 -5.77 15.70 20.41
N HIS A 865 -6.84 15.04 19.95
CA HIS A 865 -6.72 13.97 18.96
C HIS A 865 -6.27 14.49 17.59
N SER A 866 -6.61 15.73 17.21
CA SER A 866 -6.13 16.30 15.94
C SER A 866 -4.61 16.43 15.91
N VAL A 867 -4.00 16.84 17.04
CA VAL A 867 -2.55 16.96 17.18
C VAL A 867 -1.89 15.59 17.32
N ALA A 868 -2.44 14.72 18.20
CA ALA A 868 -1.87 13.41 18.47
C ALA A 868 -1.85 12.52 17.22
N LEU A 869 -2.94 12.50 16.44
CA LEU A 869 -3.03 11.71 15.22
C LEU A 869 -2.11 12.28 14.13
N ALA A 870 -2.00 13.61 13.99
CA ALA A 870 -1.06 14.22 13.07
C ALA A 870 0.41 13.88 13.41
N ARG A 871 0.78 13.91 14.70
CA ARG A 871 2.12 13.48 15.18
C ARG A 871 2.39 12.01 14.85
N MET A 872 1.41 11.14 15.11
CA MET A 872 1.51 9.71 14.77
C MET A 872 1.76 9.53 13.27
N LEU A 873 0.99 10.19 12.40
CA LEU A 873 1.16 10.10 10.95
C LEU A 873 2.51 10.63 10.48
N ARG A 874 3.02 11.74 11.05
CA ARG A 874 4.36 12.24 10.74
C ARG A 874 5.47 11.25 11.09
N ARG A 875 5.33 10.50 12.19
CA ARG A 875 6.27 9.43 12.59
C ARG A 875 6.17 8.22 11.66
N ARG A 876 4.96 7.80 11.31
CA ARG A 876 4.71 6.57 10.54
C ARG A 876 4.84 6.76 9.02
N VAL A 877 4.74 8.00 8.53
CA VAL A 877 4.85 8.38 7.12
C VAL A 877 5.92 9.48 6.97
N PRO A 878 7.18 9.20 7.31
CA PRO A 878 8.25 10.20 7.37
C PRO A 878 8.52 10.88 6.02
N GLN A 879 8.23 10.21 4.91
CA GLN A 879 8.39 10.74 3.55
C GLN A 879 7.42 11.88 3.22
N LEU A 880 6.32 12.01 3.97
CA LEU A 880 5.35 13.11 3.84
C LEU A 880 5.24 13.96 5.10
N ALA A 881 6.13 13.77 6.09
CA ALA A 881 6.02 14.41 7.40
C ALA A 881 5.85 15.93 7.31
N CYS A 882 6.63 16.61 6.46
CA CYS A 882 6.56 18.05 6.25
C CYS A 882 5.24 18.55 5.60
N MET A 883 4.45 17.64 5.02
CA MET A 883 3.18 17.95 4.33
C MET A 883 1.95 17.55 5.15
N ILE A 884 2.13 17.16 6.42
CA ILE A 884 1.07 16.77 7.35
C ILE A 884 0.91 17.86 8.41
N GLY A 885 -0.28 18.44 8.50
CA GLY A 885 -0.67 19.45 9.49
C GLY A 885 -1.94 19.08 10.26
N PHE A 886 -2.34 19.95 11.20
CA PHE A 886 -3.60 19.82 11.94
C PHE A 886 -4.40 21.14 11.93
N TYR A 887 -5.72 21.06 12.10
CA TYR A 887 -6.61 22.22 12.15
C TYR A 887 -7.66 22.06 13.25
N ASN A 888 -7.65 22.95 14.24
CA ASN A 888 -8.62 22.88 15.33
C ASN A 888 -8.87 24.27 15.93
N ALA A 889 -9.86 24.36 16.82
CA ALA A 889 -10.27 25.62 17.44
C ALA A 889 -9.28 26.18 18.50
N GLY A 890 -8.19 25.49 18.80
CA GLY A 890 -7.10 26.01 19.64
C GLY A 890 -6.11 26.89 18.88
N LEU A 891 -6.11 26.82 17.55
CA LEU A 891 -5.28 27.66 16.69
C LEU A 891 -5.78 29.10 16.65
N SER A 892 -4.86 30.06 16.58
CA SER A 892 -5.17 31.46 16.33
C SER A 892 -5.82 31.65 14.95
N ARG A 893 -6.47 32.80 14.73
CA ARG A 893 -7.14 33.09 13.46
C ARG A 893 -6.15 33.15 12.29
N ASP A 894 -4.96 33.70 12.53
CA ASP A 894 -3.92 33.83 11.52
C ASP A 894 -3.28 32.47 11.20
N GLU A 895 -3.06 31.62 12.20
CA GLU A 895 -2.61 30.23 11.99
C GLU A 895 -3.60 29.44 11.14
N ARG A 896 -4.90 29.48 11.46
CA ARG A 896 -5.93 28.77 10.69
C ARG A 896 -5.94 29.20 9.22
N LYS A 897 -5.91 30.51 8.98
CA LYS A 897 -5.84 31.07 7.63
C LYS A 897 -4.58 30.61 6.89
N ARG A 898 -3.43 30.60 7.57
CA ARG A 898 -2.17 30.14 6.99
C ARG A 898 -2.23 28.67 6.61
N ILE A 899 -2.74 27.80 7.50
CA ILE A 899 -2.88 26.35 7.24
C ILE A 899 -3.83 26.10 6.06
N GLU A 900 -4.95 26.83 5.97
CA GLU A 900 -5.87 26.74 4.84
C GLU A 900 -5.20 27.10 3.51
N GLU A 901 -4.36 28.14 3.50
CA GLU A 901 -3.59 28.57 2.33
C GLU A 901 -2.56 27.50 1.91
N LEU A 902 -1.79 26.95 2.87
CA LEU A 902 -0.81 25.90 2.62
C LEU A 902 -1.49 24.62 2.08
N PHE A 903 -2.61 24.23 2.67
CA PHE A 903 -3.37 23.09 2.20
C PHE A 903 -3.99 23.36 0.82
N ARG A 904 -4.46 24.58 0.52
CA ARG A 904 -4.96 24.94 -0.82
C ARG A 904 -3.86 24.86 -1.88
N ARG A 905 -2.64 25.30 -1.57
CA ARG A 905 -1.47 25.34 -2.46
C ARG A 905 -0.72 24.03 -2.63
N ASP A 906 -1.17 22.96 -1.97
CA ASP A 906 -0.53 21.64 -1.96
C ASP A 906 0.80 21.56 -1.18
N ASP A 907 1.16 22.62 -0.45
CA ASP A 907 2.28 22.60 0.51
C ASP A 907 1.98 21.66 1.69
N LEU A 908 0.70 21.59 2.10
CA LEU A 908 0.15 20.50 2.91
C LEU A 908 -0.72 19.58 2.04
N LYS A 909 -0.50 18.27 2.17
CA LYS A 909 -1.31 17.23 1.50
C LYS A 909 -2.25 16.52 2.46
N VAL A 910 -1.96 16.54 3.76
CA VAL A 910 -2.76 15.86 4.76
C VAL A 910 -3.10 16.82 5.88
N LEU A 911 -4.37 16.89 6.23
CA LEU A 911 -4.86 17.71 7.32
C LEU A 911 -5.70 16.89 8.28
N VAL A 912 -5.29 16.82 9.55
CA VAL A 912 -6.11 16.25 10.62
C VAL A 912 -6.89 17.38 11.29
N ALA A 913 -8.22 17.33 11.21
CA ALA A 913 -9.05 18.45 11.61
C ALA A 913 -10.22 18.08 12.51
N THR A 914 -10.66 19.02 13.34
CA THR A 914 -11.99 18.96 13.96
C THR A 914 -13.05 19.52 13.00
N SER A 915 -14.32 19.54 13.41
CA SER A 915 -15.41 20.19 12.68
C SER A 915 -15.12 21.66 12.31
N ALA A 916 -14.20 22.33 13.02
CA ALA A 916 -13.73 23.67 12.69
C ALA A 916 -13.21 23.80 11.25
N PHE A 917 -12.67 22.72 10.65
CA PHE A 917 -12.33 22.68 9.22
C PHE A 917 -13.54 22.28 8.37
N GLY A 918 -14.69 22.89 8.68
CA GLY A 918 -16.01 22.51 8.18
C GLY A 918 -16.67 23.58 7.33
N GLU A 919 -16.17 24.82 7.37
CA GLU A 919 -16.96 25.96 6.89
C GLU A 919 -16.18 26.89 5.94
N GLY A 920 -16.84 27.31 4.85
CA GLY A 920 -16.34 28.26 3.82
C GLY A 920 -15.06 27.93 3.06
N VAL A 921 -14.32 26.90 3.44
CA VAL A 921 -13.11 26.44 2.73
C VAL A 921 -13.51 25.55 1.55
N ASP A 922 -13.46 26.11 0.35
CA ASP A 922 -13.66 25.37 -0.90
C ASP A 922 -12.31 24.93 -1.49
N ILE A 923 -11.99 23.64 -1.33
CA ILE A 923 -10.79 23.02 -1.89
C ILE A 923 -11.22 21.90 -2.84
N PRO A 924 -11.14 22.12 -4.16
CA PRO A 924 -11.79 21.26 -5.12
C PRO A 924 -11.11 19.89 -5.28
N ASN A 925 -9.82 19.79 -4.96
CA ASN A 925 -8.97 18.64 -5.25
C ASN A 925 -8.74 17.66 -4.08
N ILE A 926 -9.59 17.65 -3.04
CA ILE A 926 -9.52 16.64 -1.97
C ILE A 926 -9.88 15.26 -2.56
N ARG A 927 -9.00 14.27 -2.38
CA ARG A 927 -9.19 12.88 -2.88
C ARG A 927 -9.74 11.97 -1.80
N HIS A 928 -9.35 12.19 -0.55
CA HIS A 928 -9.81 11.38 0.57
C HIS A 928 -10.36 12.25 1.69
N VAL A 929 -11.57 11.92 2.13
CA VAL A 929 -12.11 12.38 3.41
C VAL A 929 -12.21 11.18 4.33
N VAL A 930 -11.58 11.24 5.49
CA VAL A 930 -11.61 10.18 6.49
C VAL A 930 -12.42 10.64 7.69
N LEU A 931 -13.50 9.94 8.00
CA LEU A 931 -14.23 10.10 9.25
C LEU A 931 -13.61 9.14 10.28
N TYR A 932 -12.60 9.64 11.00
CA TYR A 932 -11.86 8.84 11.98
C TYR A 932 -12.70 8.56 13.22
N HIS A 933 -13.45 9.55 13.69
CA HIS A 933 -14.48 9.42 14.72
C HIS A 933 -15.89 9.59 14.13
N LEU A 934 -16.89 9.11 14.87
CA LEU A 934 -18.30 9.27 14.50
C LEU A 934 -18.68 10.76 14.65
N PRO A 935 -19.24 11.43 13.64
CA PRO A 935 -19.74 12.80 13.78
C PRO A 935 -20.84 12.93 14.86
N PHE A 936 -21.17 14.14 15.30
CA PHE A 936 -22.24 14.37 16.29
C PHE A 936 -23.63 14.50 15.66
N SER A 937 -23.72 14.64 14.34
CA SER A 937 -25.00 14.73 13.62
C SER A 937 -24.88 14.24 12.18
N ASP A 938 -26.02 13.99 11.54
CA ASP A 938 -26.10 13.71 10.11
C ASP A 938 -25.71 14.92 9.25
N VAL A 939 -25.96 16.13 9.74
CA VAL A 939 -25.50 17.38 9.12
C VAL A 939 -23.97 17.39 9.04
N GLU A 940 -23.28 17.18 10.16
CA GLU A 940 -21.81 17.12 10.19
C GLU A 940 -21.28 16.01 9.27
N PHE A 941 -21.88 14.82 9.35
CA PHE A 941 -21.51 13.69 8.48
C PHE A 941 -21.56 14.06 7.00
N ASN A 942 -22.64 14.71 6.56
CA ASN A 942 -22.82 15.11 5.17
C ASN A 942 -21.87 16.25 4.77
N GLN A 943 -21.66 17.24 5.64
CA GLN A 943 -20.77 18.37 5.37
C GLN A 943 -19.31 17.92 5.23
N MET A 944 -18.83 17.11 6.18
CA MET A 944 -17.48 16.56 6.17
C MET A 944 -17.28 15.68 4.92
N SER A 945 -18.17 14.73 4.69
CA SER A 945 -18.09 13.81 3.54
C SER A 945 -18.16 14.53 2.19
N GLY A 946 -19.00 15.57 2.09
CA GLY A 946 -19.22 16.35 0.86
C GLY A 946 -18.02 17.20 0.40
N ARG A 947 -16.90 17.18 1.12
CA ARG A 947 -15.66 17.90 0.74
C ARG A 947 -14.79 17.15 -0.25
N ALA A 948 -14.91 15.83 -0.30
CA ALA A 948 -14.21 15.02 -1.28
C ALA A 948 -14.63 15.42 -2.70
N GLY A 949 -13.72 15.42 -3.68
CA GLY A 949 -14.03 15.41 -5.11
C GLY A 949 -14.90 16.55 -5.63
N ARG A 950 -14.72 17.79 -5.20
CA ARG A 950 -15.51 18.93 -5.70
C ARG A 950 -15.12 19.37 -7.13
N ASP A 951 -13.98 18.92 -7.63
CA ASP A 951 -13.57 19.04 -9.04
C ASP A 951 -14.20 17.98 -9.98
N GLY A 952 -15.07 17.10 -9.46
CA GLY A 952 -15.73 16.05 -10.25
C GLY A 952 -14.85 14.83 -10.55
N LYS A 953 -13.59 14.78 -10.09
CA LYS A 953 -12.73 13.60 -10.22
C LYS A 953 -13.05 12.56 -9.13
N PRO A 954 -12.69 11.27 -9.34
CA PRO A 954 -12.87 10.24 -8.32
C PRO A 954 -12.30 10.64 -6.96
N ALA A 955 -13.11 10.47 -5.91
CA ALA A 955 -12.72 10.73 -4.53
C ALA A 955 -13.45 9.79 -3.57
N TRP A 956 -12.86 9.55 -2.41
CA TRP A 956 -13.32 8.54 -1.45
C TRP A 956 -13.66 9.16 -0.10
N VAL A 957 -14.73 8.64 0.51
CA VAL A 957 -15.11 8.88 1.90
C VAL A 957 -14.83 7.59 2.68
N HIS A 958 -13.94 7.66 3.67
CA HIS A 958 -13.52 6.52 4.47
C HIS A 958 -14.16 6.57 5.85
N LEU A 959 -14.87 5.52 6.25
CA LEU A 959 -15.48 5.42 7.57
C LEU A 959 -14.60 4.56 8.47
N LEU A 960 -13.94 5.13 9.48
CA LEU A 960 -13.07 4.38 10.41
C LEU A 960 -13.60 4.32 11.85
N TYR A 961 -14.76 4.95 12.10
CA TYR A 961 -15.41 4.93 13.40
C TYR A 961 -16.11 3.59 13.70
N GLY A 962 -16.36 3.33 14.96
CA GLY A 962 -17.10 2.16 15.42
C GLY A 962 -17.98 2.45 16.63
N ARG A 963 -18.48 1.39 17.25
CA ARG A 963 -19.32 1.50 18.45
C ARG A 963 -18.62 2.17 19.63
N GLY A 964 -17.29 2.06 19.72
CA GLY A 964 -16.51 2.71 20.77
C GLY A 964 -16.57 4.24 20.69
N ASP A 965 -16.54 4.80 19.48
CA ASP A 965 -16.60 6.26 19.28
C ASP A 965 -17.97 6.83 19.66
N ALA A 966 -19.06 6.07 19.42
CA ALA A 966 -20.40 6.48 19.84
C ALA A 966 -20.50 6.71 21.36
N SER A 967 -19.97 5.78 22.16
CA SER A 967 -19.98 5.91 23.62
C SER A 967 -19.21 7.15 24.11
N ILE A 968 -18.16 7.56 23.40
CA ILE A 968 -17.40 8.78 23.72
C ILE A 968 -18.26 10.00 23.46
N ASN A 969 -18.90 10.09 22.29
CA ASN A 969 -19.79 11.21 21.96
C ASN A 969 -21.00 11.29 22.91
N GLU A 970 -21.61 10.16 23.27
CA GLU A 970 -22.71 10.12 24.24
C GLU A 970 -22.30 10.72 25.59
N ARG A 971 -21.07 10.43 26.06
CA ARG A 971 -20.53 11.01 27.29
C ARG A 971 -20.31 12.51 27.15
N ILE A 972 -19.69 12.97 26.06
CA ILE A 972 -19.46 14.40 25.78
C ILE A 972 -20.79 15.18 25.81
N LEU A 973 -21.83 14.66 25.14
CA LEU A 973 -23.14 15.32 25.11
C LEU A 973 -23.86 15.25 26.47
N ALA A 974 -23.68 14.17 27.24
CA ALA A 974 -24.21 14.06 28.58
C ALA A 974 -23.57 15.06 29.56
N ASP A 975 -22.28 15.37 29.39
CA ASP A 975 -21.58 16.40 30.16
C ASP A 975 -21.99 17.82 29.76
N ALA A 976 -22.23 18.06 28.46
CA ALA A 976 -22.68 19.35 27.94
C ALA A 976 -24.14 19.66 28.35
N THR A 977 -24.99 18.63 28.45
CA THR A 977 -26.38 18.74 28.91
C THR A 977 -26.68 17.68 29.96
N PRO A 978 -26.34 17.96 31.23
CA PRO A 978 -26.54 17.02 32.33
C PRO A 978 -28.02 16.70 32.57
N ASP A 979 -28.26 15.51 33.11
CA ASP A 979 -29.62 15.12 33.49
C ASP A 979 -30.11 15.88 34.73
N HIS A 980 -31.40 15.72 35.04
CA HIS A 980 -32.05 16.43 36.14
C HIS A 980 -31.35 16.23 37.50
N ASP A 981 -30.81 15.05 37.80
CA ASP A 981 -30.21 14.85 39.13
C ASP A 981 -28.84 15.52 39.26
N VAL A 982 -28.03 15.51 38.18
CA VAL A 982 -26.77 16.27 38.14
C VAL A 982 -27.07 17.77 38.28
N MET A 983 -28.08 18.27 37.57
CA MET A 983 -28.56 19.65 37.73
C MET A 983 -29.00 19.93 39.18
N ALA A 984 -29.73 19.01 39.81
CA ALA A 984 -30.14 19.14 41.21
C ALA A 984 -28.94 19.12 42.18
N GLN A 985 -27.90 18.32 41.94
CA GLN A 985 -26.66 18.32 42.73
C GLN A 985 -25.97 19.69 42.67
N VAL A 986 -25.77 20.23 41.47
CA VAL A 986 -25.17 21.56 41.27
C VAL A 986 -25.99 22.63 41.97
N TYR A 987 -27.32 22.65 41.79
CA TYR A 987 -28.17 23.66 42.42
C TYR A 987 -28.20 23.56 43.95
N ARG A 988 -28.29 22.35 44.51
CA ARG A 988 -28.20 22.13 45.97
C ARG A 988 -26.87 22.64 46.52
N LYS A 989 -25.78 22.42 45.77
CA LYS A 989 -24.47 22.89 46.19
C LYS A 989 -24.38 24.42 46.16
N LEU A 990 -24.87 25.06 45.11
CA LEU A 990 -24.94 26.54 45.04
C LEU A 990 -25.74 27.13 46.21
N ARG A 991 -26.88 26.52 46.58
CA ARG A 991 -27.65 26.92 47.76
C ARG A 991 -26.89 26.74 49.07
N SER A 992 -26.12 25.65 49.19
CA SER A 992 -25.29 25.40 50.36
C SER A 992 -24.17 26.44 50.49
N LEU A 993 -23.49 26.77 49.38
CA LEU A 993 -22.47 27.80 49.33
C LEU A 993 -23.05 29.17 49.70
N GLN A 994 -24.19 29.57 49.13
CA GLN A 994 -24.86 30.83 49.48
C GLN A 994 -25.21 30.94 50.97
N ARG A 995 -25.64 29.85 51.62
CA ARG A 995 -25.96 29.84 53.06
C ARG A 995 -24.73 29.99 53.96
N ASN A 996 -23.56 29.56 53.47
CA ASN A 996 -22.31 29.58 54.21
C ASN A 996 -21.47 30.83 53.93
N THR A 997 -21.91 31.69 53.01
CA THR A 997 -21.25 32.96 52.69
C THR A 997 -22.10 34.13 53.20
N PRO A 998 -21.53 35.02 54.05
CA PRO A 998 -22.26 36.17 54.60
C PRO A 998 -22.51 37.30 53.58
N ASP A 999 -21.81 37.28 52.44
CA ASP A 999 -21.93 38.27 51.36
C ASP A 999 -23.08 37.97 50.39
N ASP A 1000 -23.54 39.02 49.70
CA ASP A 1000 -24.64 38.96 48.75
C ASP A 1000 -24.31 38.14 47.48
N TYR A 1001 -23.02 37.96 47.15
CA TYR A 1001 -22.50 37.11 46.05
C TYR A 1001 -21.29 36.30 46.54
N PHE A 1002 -21.03 35.13 45.96
CA PHE A 1002 -19.82 34.32 46.21
C PHE A 1002 -19.12 33.93 44.90
N CYS A 1003 -17.78 33.84 44.92
CA CYS A 1003 -16.99 33.39 43.79
C CYS A 1003 -16.90 31.86 43.77
N VAL A 1004 -17.08 31.23 42.61
CA VAL A 1004 -16.87 29.78 42.43
C VAL A 1004 -16.38 29.48 41.02
N ALA A 1005 -15.31 28.70 40.89
CA ALA A 1005 -14.87 28.18 39.60
C ALA A 1005 -15.63 26.90 39.23
N ASP A 1006 -15.77 26.62 37.93
CA ASP A 1006 -16.52 25.45 37.45
C ASP A 1006 -15.95 24.13 37.97
N ALA A 1007 -14.63 24.01 38.05
CA ALA A 1007 -13.94 22.83 38.59
C ALA A 1007 -14.22 22.63 40.08
N ASP A 1008 -14.15 23.70 40.87
CA ASP A 1008 -14.44 23.66 42.31
C ASP A 1008 -15.91 23.34 42.58
N LEU A 1009 -16.81 23.91 41.78
CA LEU A 1009 -18.25 23.63 41.87
C LEU A 1009 -18.54 22.17 41.52
N ALA A 1010 -17.91 21.64 40.46
CA ALA A 1010 -18.06 20.27 40.03
C ALA A 1010 -17.55 19.27 41.08
N GLU A 1011 -16.34 19.49 41.61
CA GLU A 1011 -15.80 18.66 42.70
C GLU A 1011 -16.72 18.70 43.92
N ALA A 1012 -17.15 19.89 44.31
CA ALA A 1012 -17.91 20.09 45.52
C ALA A 1012 -19.41 19.67 45.41
N ALA A 1013 -19.93 19.52 44.19
CA ALA A 1013 -21.27 19.00 43.88
C ALA A 1013 -21.27 17.49 43.59
N SER A 1014 -20.11 16.89 43.31
CA SER A 1014 -19.95 15.45 43.11
C SER A 1014 -20.21 14.64 44.38
N ASP A 1015 -20.77 13.44 44.24
CA ASP A 1015 -20.91 12.48 45.32
C ASP A 1015 -20.37 11.07 44.94
N ALA A 1016 -20.39 10.14 45.89
CA ALA A 1016 -19.84 8.80 45.71
C ALA A 1016 -20.54 7.96 44.62
N PHE A 1017 -21.74 8.36 44.18
CA PHE A 1017 -22.55 7.64 43.20
C PHE A 1017 -22.61 8.37 41.85
N ARG A 1018 -22.45 9.69 41.83
CA ARG A 1018 -22.48 10.51 40.62
C ARG A 1018 -21.45 11.64 40.69
N ALA A 1019 -20.49 11.58 39.78
CA ALA A 1019 -19.54 12.67 39.55
C ALA A 1019 -20.18 13.73 38.65
N VAL A 1020 -19.92 15.00 38.99
CA VAL A 1020 -20.26 16.17 38.18
C VAL A 1020 -18.98 16.61 37.46
N SER A 1021 -19.03 16.78 36.15
CA SER A 1021 -17.91 17.35 35.39
C SER A 1021 -17.89 18.88 35.48
N PRO A 1022 -16.73 19.55 35.30
CA PRO A 1022 -16.67 21.01 35.20
C PRO A 1022 -17.61 21.57 34.13
N THR A 1023 -17.72 20.88 32.99
CA THR A 1023 -18.67 21.21 31.91
C THR A 1023 -20.12 21.15 32.39
N SER A 1024 -20.50 20.13 33.16
CA SER A 1024 -21.85 20.01 33.73
C SER A 1024 -22.16 21.14 34.72
N ALA A 1025 -21.17 21.53 35.54
CA ALA A 1025 -21.32 22.62 36.50
C ALA A 1025 -21.49 23.99 35.79
N ALA A 1026 -20.69 24.25 34.75
CA ALA A 1026 -20.80 25.44 33.91
C ALA A 1026 -22.17 25.52 33.21
N CYS A 1027 -22.64 24.40 32.65
CA CYS A 1027 -23.97 24.31 32.05
C CYS A 1027 -25.08 24.60 33.08
N GLY A 1028 -24.97 24.01 34.28
CA GLY A 1028 -25.88 24.25 35.39
C GLY A 1028 -25.99 25.72 35.75
N LEU A 1029 -24.86 26.40 35.95
CA LEU A 1029 -24.83 27.85 36.23
C LEU A 1029 -25.55 28.66 35.16
N ALA A 1030 -25.27 28.39 33.88
CA ALA A 1030 -25.88 29.14 32.80
C ALA A 1030 -27.39 28.94 32.69
N VAL A 1031 -27.87 27.69 32.84
CA VAL A 1031 -29.30 27.36 32.84
C VAL A 1031 -30.01 27.98 34.04
N PHE A 1032 -29.44 27.90 35.25
CA PHE A 1032 -30.04 28.51 36.44
C PHE A 1032 -30.10 30.03 36.35
N ARG A 1033 -29.11 30.66 35.69
CA ARG A 1033 -29.11 32.09 35.42
C ARG A 1033 -30.25 32.46 34.46
N GLU A 1034 -30.44 31.70 33.39
CA GLU A 1034 -31.52 31.91 32.43
C GLU A 1034 -32.90 31.77 33.07
N LEU A 1035 -33.08 30.78 33.95
CA LEU A 1035 -34.32 30.55 34.71
C LEU A 1035 -34.55 31.56 35.84
N GLY A 1036 -33.62 32.50 36.08
CA GLY A 1036 -33.71 33.47 37.15
C GLY A 1036 -33.57 32.88 38.57
N LEU A 1037 -33.02 31.66 38.68
CA LEU A 1037 -32.73 31.01 39.96
C LEU A 1037 -31.45 31.55 40.62
N ILE A 1038 -30.52 32.06 39.81
CA ILE A 1038 -29.29 32.72 40.25
C ILE A 1038 -29.07 34.02 39.49
N GLU A 1039 -28.32 34.94 40.08
CA GLU A 1039 -27.71 36.10 39.42
C GLU A 1039 -26.20 35.89 39.34
N THR A 1040 -25.57 36.40 38.28
CA THR A 1040 -24.11 36.32 38.11
C THR A 1040 -23.51 37.69 37.83
N ARG A 1041 -22.29 37.94 38.29
CA ARG A 1041 -21.46 39.10 37.94
C ARG A 1041 -20.05 38.63 37.58
N THR A 1042 -19.49 39.16 36.50
CA THR A 1042 -18.09 38.90 36.13
C THR A 1042 -17.23 40.02 36.70
N VAL A 1043 -16.25 39.66 37.54
CA VAL A 1043 -15.28 40.60 38.12
C VAL A 1043 -13.90 40.22 37.59
N TYR A 1044 -13.18 41.19 37.02
CA TYR A 1044 -11.84 40.97 36.50
C TYR A 1044 -10.80 41.31 37.58
N GLU A 1045 -10.08 40.31 38.08
CA GLU A 1045 -8.93 40.48 38.97
C GLU A 1045 -7.67 39.99 38.27
N GLY A 1046 -6.64 40.85 38.17
CA GLY A 1046 -5.38 40.49 37.50
C GLY A 1046 -5.52 40.16 36.01
N GLY A 1047 -6.55 40.68 35.33
CA GLY A 1047 -6.86 40.37 33.94
C GLY A 1047 -7.63 39.06 33.72
N ARG A 1048 -7.93 38.30 34.79
CA ARG A 1048 -8.69 37.04 34.71
C ARG A 1048 -10.14 37.25 35.15
N PRO A 1049 -11.14 36.76 34.40
CA PRO A 1049 -12.54 36.86 34.78
C PRO A 1049 -12.87 35.87 35.89
N HIS A 1050 -13.42 36.37 36.99
CA HIS A 1050 -13.99 35.56 38.08
C HIS A 1050 -15.52 35.68 38.09
N LEU A 1051 -16.20 34.54 38.09
CA LEU A 1051 -17.67 34.49 38.13
C LEU A 1051 -18.17 34.53 39.57
N TRP A 1052 -18.89 35.59 39.91
CA TRP A 1052 -19.56 35.76 41.19
C TRP A 1052 -21.04 35.42 41.04
N VAL A 1053 -21.55 34.59 41.94
CA VAL A 1053 -22.89 34.01 41.88
C VAL A 1053 -23.69 34.41 43.11
N ARG A 1054 -24.96 34.75 42.93
CA ARG A 1054 -25.96 34.94 44.00
C ARG A 1054 -27.15 34.05 43.74
N VAL A 1055 -27.57 33.25 44.72
CA VAL A 1055 -28.81 32.46 44.60
C VAL A 1055 -30.00 33.30 45.05
N ARG A 1056 -31.08 33.35 44.26
CA ARG A 1056 -32.29 34.12 44.59
C ARG A 1056 -33.22 33.31 45.52
N GLU A 1057 -33.31 33.72 46.79
CA GLU A 1057 -34.27 33.13 47.73
C GLU A 1057 -35.69 33.66 47.48
N GLY A 1058 -36.60 32.80 47.01
CA GLY A 1058 -37.99 33.17 46.72
C GLY A 1058 -38.41 33.12 45.23
N ALA A 1059 -37.53 32.61 44.35
CA ALA A 1059 -37.90 32.37 42.94
C ALA A 1059 -39.10 31.41 42.82
N SER A 1060 -39.99 31.66 41.87
CA SER A 1060 -41.10 30.78 41.54
C SER A 1060 -40.61 29.40 41.10
N LYS A 1061 -41.43 28.37 41.27
CA LYS A 1061 -41.11 27.04 40.72
C LYS A 1061 -41.00 27.15 39.20
N VAL A 1062 -39.87 26.70 38.66
CA VAL A 1062 -39.56 26.65 37.22
C VAL A 1062 -39.25 25.22 36.83
N GLU A 1063 -39.50 24.85 35.58
CA GLU A 1063 -39.07 23.58 35.02
C GLU A 1063 -37.76 23.79 34.25
N LEU A 1064 -36.83 22.83 34.28
CA LEU A 1064 -35.55 22.99 33.55
C LEU A 1064 -35.78 23.19 32.05
N THR A 1065 -36.84 22.61 31.50
CA THR A 1065 -37.22 22.77 30.10
C THR A 1065 -37.70 24.18 29.75
N ASP A 1066 -37.93 25.07 30.72
CA ASP A 1066 -38.24 26.49 30.49
C ASP A 1066 -36.99 27.28 30.05
N SER A 1067 -35.78 26.73 30.26
CA SER A 1067 -34.53 27.25 29.68
C SER A 1067 -34.40 26.78 28.24
N VAL A 1068 -34.20 27.75 27.33
CA VAL A 1068 -33.91 27.50 25.92
C VAL A 1068 -32.62 26.69 25.79
N ARG A 1069 -31.57 27.06 26.55
CA ARG A 1069 -30.28 26.35 26.58
C ARG A 1069 -30.44 24.87 26.94
N TYR A 1070 -31.20 24.57 28.00
CA TYR A 1070 -31.38 23.19 28.45
C TYR A 1070 -32.17 22.34 27.43
N ARG A 1071 -33.17 22.93 26.79
CA ARG A 1071 -33.98 22.28 25.75
C ARG A 1071 -33.17 21.97 24.51
N GLU A 1072 -32.41 22.95 24.00
CA GLU A 1072 -31.49 22.78 22.87
C GLU A 1072 -30.52 21.60 23.11
N GLY A 1073 -29.99 21.48 24.33
CA GLY A 1073 -29.08 20.39 24.71
C GLY A 1073 -29.72 19.00 24.76
N ILE A 1074 -30.97 18.89 25.26
CA ILE A 1074 -31.72 17.61 25.23
C ILE A 1074 -31.99 17.18 23.80
N ASP A 1075 -32.31 18.14 22.96
CA ASP A 1075 -32.60 17.92 21.55
C ASP A 1075 -31.35 17.45 20.79
N GLU A 1076 -30.18 18.04 21.06
CA GLU A 1076 -28.88 17.58 20.54
C GLU A 1076 -28.58 16.13 20.92
N ARG A 1077 -28.76 15.76 22.20
CA ARG A 1077 -28.60 14.37 22.68
C ARG A 1077 -29.54 13.40 21.98
N THR A 1078 -30.79 13.80 21.79
CA THR A 1078 -31.83 12.97 21.16
C THR A 1078 -31.53 12.74 19.68
N LEU A 1079 -31.17 13.81 18.96
CA LEU A 1079 -30.78 13.74 17.55
C LEU A 1079 -29.54 12.87 17.36
N PHE A 1080 -28.51 13.05 18.19
CA PHE A 1080 -27.32 12.21 18.12
C PHE A 1080 -27.65 10.73 18.33
N GLY A 1081 -28.53 10.38 19.28
CA GLY A 1081 -28.97 9.00 19.47
C GLY A 1081 -29.67 8.40 18.24
N GLY A 1082 -30.48 9.20 17.53
CA GLY A 1082 -31.08 8.82 16.25
C GLY A 1082 -30.05 8.62 15.14
N PHE A 1083 -29.16 9.60 14.97
CA PHE A 1083 -28.07 9.57 14.02
C PHE A 1083 -27.13 8.39 14.25
N CYS A 1084 -26.72 8.14 15.49
CA CYS A 1084 -25.80 7.07 15.85
C CYS A 1084 -26.38 5.69 15.48
N ARG A 1085 -27.67 5.44 15.78
CA ARG A 1085 -28.35 4.20 15.36
C ARG A 1085 -28.34 4.04 13.85
N TRP A 1086 -28.58 5.11 13.11
CA TRP A 1086 -28.54 5.10 11.65
C TRP A 1086 -27.10 4.86 11.13
N ALA A 1087 -26.13 5.65 11.59
CA ALA A 1087 -24.75 5.64 11.10
C ALA A 1087 -24.01 4.34 11.41
N LEU A 1088 -24.38 3.61 12.46
CA LEU A 1088 -23.81 2.30 12.80
C LEU A 1088 -24.66 1.12 12.31
N GLY A 1089 -25.97 1.31 12.11
CA GLY A 1089 -26.91 0.24 11.73
C GLY A 1089 -27.17 0.11 10.24
N THR A 1090 -26.85 1.14 9.45
CA THR A 1090 -27.05 1.14 7.98
C THR A 1090 -25.92 0.41 7.26
N ASP A 1091 -26.25 -0.33 6.21
CA ASP A 1091 -25.29 -1.05 5.37
C ASP A 1091 -24.57 -0.12 4.38
N GLY A 1092 -23.42 -0.57 3.88
CA GLY A 1092 -22.57 0.20 2.96
C GLY A 1092 -23.31 0.72 1.72
N PRO A 1093 -24.08 -0.10 0.98
CA PRO A 1093 -24.81 0.36 -0.21
C PRO A 1093 -25.77 1.51 0.07
N THR A 1094 -26.54 1.44 1.16
CA THR A 1094 -27.47 2.52 1.54
C THR A 1094 -26.74 3.79 1.95
N LEU A 1095 -25.59 3.67 2.63
CA LEU A 1095 -24.71 4.81 2.93
C LEU A 1095 -24.15 5.46 1.66
N THR A 1096 -23.72 4.67 0.68
CA THR A 1096 -23.23 5.18 -0.61
C THR A 1096 -24.31 5.98 -1.33
N VAL A 1097 -25.55 5.48 -1.36
CA VAL A 1097 -26.67 6.22 -1.95
C VAL A 1097 -26.87 7.54 -1.22
N ARG A 1098 -26.89 7.57 0.12
CA ARG A 1098 -27.05 8.82 0.88
C ARG A 1098 -25.89 9.82 0.68
N LEU A 1099 -24.68 9.34 0.43
CA LEU A 1099 -23.51 10.17 0.17
C LEU A 1099 -23.48 10.76 -1.25
N SER A 1100 -23.96 9.99 -2.24
CA SER A 1100 -23.88 10.34 -3.65
C SER A 1100 -25.16 10.98 -4.19
N HIS A 1101 -26.31 10.75 -3.56
CA HIS A 1101 -27.62 11.19 -4.02
C HIS A 1101 -28.41 11.90 -2.91
N PRO A 1102 -29.01 13.07 -3.19
CA PRO A 1102 -30.02 13.64 -2.31
C PRO A 1102 -31.28 12.75 -2.30
N ILE A 1103 -31.89 12.55 -1.13
CA ILE A 1103 -33.22 11.94 -1.04
C ILE A 1103 -34.22 13.00 -1.50
N MET A 1104 -35.03 12.67 -2.52
CA MET A 1104 -35.97 13.60 -3.14
C MET A 1104 -37.42 13.13 -3.03
N PRO A 1105 -38.40 14.06 -2.97
CA PRO A 1105 -39.81 13.72 -3.10
C PRO A 1105 -40.11 13.30 -4.54
N LYS A 1106 -40.82 12.19 -4.73
CA LYS A 1106 -41.15 11.62 -6.04
C LYS A 1106 -42.41 12.22 -6.65
N ASN A 1107 -43.31 12.75 -5.81
CA ASN A 1107 -44.61 13.25 -6.24
C ASN A 1107 -44.62 14.75 -6.60
N ARG A 1108 -43.45 15.41 -6.58
CA ARG A 1108 -43.27 16.81 -6.96
C ARG A 1108 -42.35 16.90 -8.17
N PRO A 1109 -42.85 16.88 -9.41
CA PRO A 1109 -42.00 17.21 -10.54
C PRO A 1109 -41.55 18.67 -10.39
N GLY A 1110 -40.24 18.92 -10.48
CA GLY A 1110 -39.75 20.28 -10.73
C GLY A 1110 -40.45 20.80 -11.98
N GLN A 1111 -41.31 21.80 -11.85
CA GLN A 1111 -42.03 22.36 -13.00
C GLN A 1111 -41.07 23.24 -13.81
N GLY A 1112 -40.26 22.59 -14.64
CA GLY A 1112 -39.38 23.19 -15.62
C GLY A 1112 -39.05 22.19 -16.72
N HIS A 1113 -39.77 22.27 -17.84
CA HIS A 1113 -39.41 21.63 -19.11
C HIS A 1113 -38.31 22.41 -19.83
#